data_AF-E0IEZ8-F1
#
_entry.id   AF-E0IEZ8-F1
#
_cell.length_a   1.000
_cell.length_b   1.000
_cell.length_c   1.000
_cell.angle_alpha   90.00
_cell.angle_beta   90.00
_cell.angle_gamma   90.00
#
_symmetry.space_group_name_H-M   'P 1'
#
loop_
_entity.id
_entity.type
_entity.pdbx_description
1 polymer ?
#
loop_
_entity_poly.entity_id
_entity_poly.type
_entity_poly.pdbx_seq_one_letter_code
_entity_poly.pdbx_strand_id
1 'polypeptide(L)'
;MKLSMIKKYALSLEVYLVFVLLVGLLAFTPPHVHAEAGGSDAGKIGPANLHIAKDDNGNDLITHNTAKIAWDLVGDASNNNDIDIWNADTNAWLTWGDRGNQTIGGLTPNTTYRIYITWYADRPSLAYKSNVLEFTTAPDTSAYPEPPLAAPSHLRTTAVTETGITLQWTGSPGANGYDFYVNGAWKQGVWDGSNTVTYSLPADVTVTGAVYTFEVAAQNLPKTSKTSNAVTIKWGELAAPRDVQAVTATRTAVSLGWAESPGATGYDIFADGALIGSSNENRYVASGLQEGHAYSFKVVAKNALWRSPDSETARVVPGADYNLVSYYTLWSASETARNFKPADVDVSQLTHLNFAFADLCWKGFGSGAAACQNDNVPLQKDYVFDGEMIVGDPTTDLPLFAEWAAIRDANPHLKLLISVGGWSWSNNFSNMARTEETRRAFANSVVDFLRAYMLDGLDIDWEYPVEGGEDDNARGPEDRDNFALMVQTVREALDAAGSEDGKYYLQTIAASQGDNFVTNAKLADSSRYLDFINIMTYDYSGSWEPFAHHNSPLYYDTKHPKDYAPRNNTLGGVLGELNGGVPHYKVQIGIPFYGKGWIGCPAAGEYQTCQSSAPFGTWENGAFDFTDIEENYLNHEGYAKQWNEASKAASLFNPANGVFLTYNDEASMMYIASLAKSLDLPGVMSWEISGDRNRTLTTRLAKDLPINGQPNADALAAPTELKAATVGSNTIEVKWHASTRATAYEVYVGKVLAGTTSGTSFTLTGLAPETNYSIEVLAVEKAGGVLRNVSMFSSVLAVKTIQPPVVPSGITFQSSVKVGLETRSVKEGERLAISLPTDAALRAIQASSSSEIPVIIDGEAKQIQIAVSKEIVAAIAAKGNDAALVIRWNDISFDIPILSLPTDKDIRITIGEPDQKTLEAWKKLLELGGYSSIASPVAFQIESKQSDGSYAEIENFNNRFLSHLFKLKASGLDQSHAAGVVYVPESNELRPVPVLFADNSDGTVSAELKRQGNSVYGIVKTSVSYTDALPVWAKKDVEAAASRLVVEADSVGLFGGSRELTRAEVASLIVRALGILPEKSATAAETAFKDVDAGSAFAADIAAAKQAGLVNGRGNGFFDPNAAVTREDFAVILAKALAYAGEKTVADSAVLDRFTDKAAVSTYAQASLAILVEQGILNGVSADKLAPQAKVTKSQATVLVMKLLRNVGLAN
;
A
#
# COMPACT_ATOMS: atom_id res chain seq x y z
N MET A 1 -46.86 16.07 -19.47
CA MET A 1 -48.09 16.53 -20.17
C MET A 1 -47.74 17.77 -21.00
N LYS A 2 -47.89 17.73 -22.34
CA LYS A 2 -47.50 18.78 -23.34
C LYS A 2 -45.99 19.09 -23.45
N LEU A 3 -45.41 19.52 -24.60
CA LEU A 3 -45.67 19.29 -26.05
C LEU A 3 -44.48 19.82 -26.91
N SER A 4 -44.48 19.58 -28.24
CA SER A 4 -43.56 20.07 -29.32
C SER A 4 -42.16 19.41 -29.38
N MET A 5 -41.62 18.76 -30.44
CA MET A 5 -41.94 18.50 -31.88
C MET A 5 -41.16 19.35 -32.93
N ILE A 6 -40.81 18.72 -34.09
CA ILE A 6 -40.23 19.21 -35.39
C ILE A 6 -38.70 18.93 -35.55
N LYS A 7 -38.24 17.92 -36.32
CA LYS A 7 -38.05 17.76 -37.82
C LYS A 7 -36.94 18.66 -38.42
N LYS A 8 -36.18 18.34 -39.48
CA LYS A 8 -35.67 17.14 -40.23
C LYS A 8 -35.08 17.66 -41.58
N TYR A 9 -33.81 17.33 -41.90
CA TYR A 9 -33.13 17.15 -43.22
C TYR A 9 -33.17 18.16 -44.40
N ALA A 10 -31.96 18.40 -44.98
CA ALA A 10 -31.59 18.69 -46.39
C ALA A 10 -30.03 18.70 -46.52
N LEU A 11 -29.32 18.41 -47.64
CA LEU A 11 -29.60 17.56 -48.83
C LEU A 11 -28.26 17.08 -49.51
N SER A 12 -28.34 16.00 -50.28
CA SER A 12 -27.42 15.28 -51.21
C SER A 12 -26.52 16.04 -52.24
N LEU A 13 -25.35 15.47 -52.64
CA LEU A 13 -25.10 14.74 -53.93
C LEU A 13 -23.67 14.13 -54.05
N GLU A 14 -23.37 13.38 -55.13
CA GLU A 14 -22.32 12.33 -55.28
C GLU A 14 -21.05 12.72 -56.08
N VAL A 15 -20.01 11.83 -56.14
CA VAL A 15 -19.34 11.26 -57.36
C VAL A 15 -18.09 10.41 -57.01
N TYR A 16 -17.72 9.43 -57.85
CA TYR A 16 -16.68 8.37 -57.67
C TYR A 16 -15.67 8.35 -58.85
N LEU A 17 -14.33 8.25 -58.67
CA LEU A 17 -13.36 7.59 -59.61
C LEU A 17 -11.85 7.48 -59.16
N VAL A 18 -11.37 6.24 -58.95
CA VAL A 18 -10.15 5.53 -59.49
C VAL A 18 -8.71 6.15 -59.62
N PHE A 19 -7.74 5.54 -58.88
CA PHE A 19 -6.30 5.15 -59.11
C PHE A 19 -5.12 6.09 -59.59
N VAL A 20 -4.11 6.22 -58.70
CA VAL A 20 -2.66 5.83 -58.78
C VAL A 20 -1.70 6.34 -59.89
N LEU A 21 -0.59 7.03 -59.51
CA LEU A 21 0.82 6.57 -59.73
C LEU A 21 1.93 7.43 -59.03
N LEU A 22 2.98 6.71 -58.59
CA LEU A 22 4.32 7.00 -58.02
C LEU A 22 5.12 8.24 -58.53
N VAL A 23 6.16 8.77 -57.84
CA VAL A 23 7.50 8.20 -57.48
C VAL A 23 8.14 8.86 -56.23
N GLY A 24 9.02 8.11 -55.53
CA GLY A 24 9.77 8.44 -54.29
C GLY A 24 10.88 9.52 -54.37
N LEU A 25 11.81 9.66 -53.41
CA LEU A 25 12.39 8.67 -52.48
C LEU A 25 13.07 9.38 -51.27
N LEU A 26 12.97 8.86 -50.02
CA LEU A 26 14.08 8.66 -49.04
C LEU A 26 13.62 8.43 -47.56
N ALA A 27 14.05 7.27 -47.02
CA ALA A 27 14.40 6.94 -45.61
C ALA A 27 13.48 7.33 -44.42
N PHE A 28 12.86 6.33 -43.78
CA PHE A 28 13.34 5.71 -42.51
C PHE A 28 12.50 4.44 -42.17
N THR A 29 13.10 3.42 -41.58
CA THR A 29 12.44 2.17 -41.07
C THR A 29 12.75 1.97 -39.58
N PRO A 30 11.81 1.40 -38.81
CA PRO A 30 11.96 0.00 -38.34
C PRO A 30 10.76 -0.91 -38.69
N PRO A 31 10.85 -2.25 -38.49
CA PRO A 31 10.03 -3.23 -39.21
C PRO A 31 8.78 -3.78 -38.49
N HIS A 32 7.71 -3.94 -39.28
CA HIS A 32 6.81 -5.12 -39.43
C HIS A 32 6.59 -6.03 -38.20
N VAL A 33 5.37 -6.22 -37.64
CA VAL A 33 4.05 -6.43 -38.28
C VAL A 33 4.10 -7.48 -39.40
N HIS A 34 3.96 -8.75 -39.04
CA HIS A 34 3.52 -9.78 -39.97
C HIS A 34 2.04 -9.58 -40.28
N ALA A 35 1.71 -9.57 -41.57
CA ALA A 35 0.35 -9.56 -42.06
C ALA A 35 0.17 -10.68 -43.10
N GLU A 36 -0.47 -11.77 -42.67
CA GLU A 36 -1.19 -12.73 -43.51
C GLU A 36 -2.42 -13.16 -42.69
N ALA A 37 -3.65 -13.27 -43.20
CA ALA A 37 -4.15 -12.95 -44.53
C ALA A 37 -5.55 -12.31 -44.42
N GLY A 38 -6.05 -11.73 -45.51
CA GLY A 38 -7.37 -11.10 -45.52
C GLY A 38 -8.51 -12.11 -45.35
N GLY A 39 -9.05 -12.19 -44.13
CA GLY A 39 -10.42 -12.64 -43.85
C GLY A 39 -11.28 -11.44 -43.45
N SER A 40 -12.56 -11.46 -43.82
CA SER A 40 -13.56 -10.66 -43.13
C SER A 40 -13.52 -10.97 -41.63
N ASP A 41 -13.86 -9.99 -40.79
CA ASP A 41 -14.23 -10.25 -39.41
C ASP A 41 -15.49 -11.13 -39.41
N ALA A 42 -15.29 -12.45 -39.41
CA ALA A 42 -16.34 -13.45 -39.49
C ALA A 42 -17.08 -13.38 -38.16
N GLY A 43 -18.31 -12.84 -38.20
CA GLY A 43 -18.92 -12.20 -37.04
C GLY A 43 -18.83 -13.06 -35.78
N LYS A 44 -18.36 -12.44 -34.68
CA LYS A 44 -18.46 -13.03 -33.33
C LYS A 44 -19.88 -13.56 -33.10
N ILE A 45 -20.00 -14.88 -33.08
CA ILE A 45 -21.22 -15.59 -32.72
C ILE A 45 -21.08 -16.08 -31.27
N GLY A 46 -22.20 -16.14 -30.55
CA GLY A 46 -22.23 -16.82 -29.26
C GLY A 46 -21.93 -18.32 -29.41
N PRO A 47 -21.63 -19.03 -28.31
CA PRO A 47 -21.40 -20.48 -28.37
C PRO A 47 -22.57 -21.20 -29.03
N ALA A 48 -22.28 -22.17 -29.89
CA ALA A 48 -23.28 -22.86 -30.69
C ALA A 48 -23.63 -24.23 -30.10
N ASN A 49 -24.81 -24.75 -30.48
CA ASN A 49 -25.24 -26.12 -30.18
C ASN A 49 -25.23 -26.46 -28.68
N LEU A 50 -25.71 -25.55 -27.81
CA LEU A 50 -25.87 -25.87 -26.39
C LEU A 50 -26.96 -26.95 -26.23
N HIS A 51 -26.59 -28.13 -25.77
CA HIS A 51 -27.47 -29.29 -25.59
C HIS A 51 -27.13 -30.07 -24.32
N ILE A 52 -27.97 -31.04 -23.96
CA ILE A 52 -27.68 -31.99 -22.89
C ILE A 52 -26.72 -33.06 -23.42
N ALA A 53 -25.61 -33.27 -22.71
CA ALA A 53 -24.65 -34.33 -23.01
C ALA A 53 -25.30 -35.71 -22.82
N LYS A 54 -24.83 -36.71 -23.56
CA LYS A 54 -25.42 -38.06 -23.56
C LYS A 54 -24.42 -39.12 -23.07
N ASP A 55 -24.95 -40.20 -22.50
CA ASP A 55 -24.18 -41.41 -22.18
C ASP A 55 -23.85 -42.22 -23.46
N ASP A 56 -23.05 -43.27 -23.32
CA ASP A 56 -22.69 -44.20 -24.41
C ASP A 56 -23.90 -44.91 -25.05
N ASN A 57 -25.07 -44.87 -24.40
CA ASN A 57 -26.33 -45.44 -24.88
C ASN A 57 -27.25 -44.38 -25.54
N GLY A 58 -26.85 -43.11 -25.56
CA GLY A 58 -27.62 -42.00 -26.12
C GLY A 58 -28.68 -41.38 -25.19
N ASN A 59 -28.69 -41.75 -23.90
CA ASN A 59 -29.56 -41.17 -22.88
C ASN A 59 -29.03 -39.81 -22.42
N ASP A 60 -29.94 -38.88 -22.12
CA ASP A 60 -29.61 -37.56 -21.58
C ASP A 60 -29.01 -37.67 -20.17
N LEU A 61 -27.85 -37.04 -19.94
CA LEU A 61 -27.14 -37.03 -18.65
C LEU A 61 -27.75 -36.01 -17.67
N ILE A 62 -29.01 -36.25 -17.30
CA ILE A 62 -29.78 -35.48 -16.33
C ILE A 62 -30.13 -36.38 -15.14
N THR A 63 -29.93 -35.88 -13.92
CA THR A 63 -30.37 -36.53 -12.69
C THR A 63 -31.40 -35.65 -11.97
N HIS A 64 -31.73 -36.01 -10.73
CA HIS A 64 -32.57 -35.18 -9.86
C HIS A 64 -31.84 -33.91 -9.37
N ASN A 65 -30.51 -33.90 -9.31
CA ASN A 65 -29.72 -32.78 -8.77
C ASN A 65 -28.58 -32.26 -9.68
N THR A 66 -28.38 -32.85 -10.86
CA THR A 66 -27.36 -32.44 -11.83
C THR A 66 -27.85 -32.51 -13.27
N ALA A 67 -27.20 -31.77 -14.17
CA ALA A 67 -27.32 -31.95 -15.61
C ALA A 67 -25.99 -31.69 -16.29
N LYS A 68 -25.52 -32.64 -17.11
CA LYS A 68 -24.35 -32.46 -17.95
C LYS A 68 -24.76 -31.86 -19.29
N ILE A 69 -24.17 -30.72 -19.64
CA ILE A 69 -24.41 -29.97 -20.86
C ILE A 69 -23.18 -30.04 -21.76
N ALA A 70 -23.37 -29.82 -23.06
CA ALA A 70 -22.32 -29.78 -24.07
C ALA A 70 -22.60 -28.69 -25.11
N TRP A 71 -21.54 -28.19 -25.76
CA TRP A 71 -21.59 -27.16 -26.80
C TRP A 71 -20.48 -27.37 -27.84
N ASP A 72 -20.62 -26.75 -29.01
CA ASP A 72 -19.61 -26.82 -30.05
C ASP A 72 -18.39 -25.95 -29.69
N LEU A 73 -17.20 -26.55 -29.77
CA LEU A 73 -15.92 -25.84 -29.66
C LEU A 73 -15.67 -24.96 -30.90
N VAL A 74 -15.06 -23.79 -30.70
CA VAL A 74 -14.65 -22.86 -31.75
C VAL A 74 -13.14 -22.65 -31.69
N GLY A 75 -12.46 -22.74 -32.85
CA GLY A 75 -11.00 -22.65 -32.95
C GLY A 75 -10.30 -24.00 -32.76
N ASP A 76 -9.01 -23.97 -32.43
CA ASP A 76 -8.20 -25.16 -32.12
C ASP A 76 -8.08 -25.38 -30.60
N ALA A 77 -7.37 -26.44 -30.21
CA ALA A 77 -7.21 -26.87 -28.82
C ALA A 77 -6.41 -25.90 -27.92
N SER A 78 -5.90 -24.78 -28.45
CA SER A 78 -5.28 -23.70 -27.66
C SER A 78 -6.26 -22.57 -27.30
N ASN A 79 -7.46 -22.55 -27.89
CA ASN A 79 -8.55 -21.73 -27.42
C ASN A 79 -9.26 -22.49 -26.30
N ASN A 80 -9.13 -22.03 -25.04
CA ASN A 80 -9.71 -22.71 -23.88
C ASN A 80 -11.23 -22.98 -24.02
N ASN A 81 -11.92 -22.20 -24.86
CA ASN A 81 -13.37 -22.32 -25.10
C ASN A 81 -14.21 -22.14 -23.82
N ASP A 82 -13.66 -21.35 -22.87
CA ASP A 82 -14.28 -20.99 -21.61
C ASP A 82 -15.62 -20.29 -21.84
N ILE A 83 -16.67 -20.81 -21.20
CA ILE A 83 -18.02 -20.25 -21.23
C ILE A 83 -18.56 -20.03 -19.83
N ASP A 84 -19.47 -19.08 -19.74
CA ASP A 84 -20.33 -18.87 -18.56
C ASP A 84 -21.70 -19.46 -18.82
N ILE A 85 -22.27 -20.11 -17.81
CA ILE A 85 -23.62 -20.67 -17.82
C ILE A 85 -24.52 -19.78 -16.98
N TRP A 86 -25.58 -19.28 -17.61
CA TRP A 86 -26.50 -18.32 -17.02
C TRP A 86 -27.90 -18.91 -16.98
N ASN A 87 -28.63 -18.61 -15.91
CA ASN A 87 -30.07 -18.83 -15.85
C ASN A 87 -30.77 -17.87 -16.84
N ALA A 88 -31.57 -18.40 -17.76
CA ALA A 88 -32.20 -17.64 -18.83
C ALA A 88 -33.34 -16.72 -18.36
N ASP A 89 -33.95 -17.03 -17.22
CA ASP A 89 -35.10 -16.30 -16.69
C ASP A 89 -34.67 -15.14 -15.75
N THR A 90 -33.60 -15.33 -14.99
CA THR A 90 -33.07 -14.33 -14.03
C THR A 90 -31.84 -13.58 -14.53
N ASN A 91 -31.10 -14.14 -15.51
CA ASN A 91 -29.72 -13.76 -15.85
C ASN A 91 -28.74 -13.84 -14.66
N ALA A 92 -29.06 -14.62 -13.62
CA ALA A 92 -28.06 -15.03 -12.64
C ALA A 92 -27.03 -15.96 -13.30
N TRP A 93 -25.76 -15.78 -12.98
CA TRP A 93 -24.72 -16.75 -13.29
C TRP A 93 -24.98 -18.02 -12.47
N LEU A 94 -24.74 -19.20 -13.05
CA LEU A 94 -24.96 -20.51 -12.42
C LEU A 94 -23.66 -21.25 -12.18
N THR A 95 -22.81 -21.32 -13.20
CA THR A 95 -21.44 -21.87 -13.16
C THR A 95 -20.72 -21.48 -14.46
N TRP A 96 -19.47 -21.89 -14.63
CA TRP A 96 -18.70 -21.77 -15.87
C TRP A 96 -18.34 -23.17 -16.39
N GLY A 97 -17.73 -23.29 -17.55
CA GLY A 97 -17.12 -24.53 -18.03
C GLY A 97 -16.24 -24.33 -19.24
N ASP A 98 -15.43 -25.33 -19.56
CA ASP A 98 -14.50 -25.35 -20.69
C ASP A 98 -14.68 -26.64 -21.52
N ARG A 99 -13.78 -26.88 -22.49
CA ARG A 99 -13.62 -28.18 -23.20
C ARG A 99 -14.90 -28.79 -23.81
N GLY A 100 -15.91 -27.96 -24.07
CA GLY A 100 -17.13 -28.32 -24.81
C GLY A 100 -18.18 -29.08 -24.00
N ASN A 101 -17.98 -29.30 -22.70
CA ASN A 101 -18.99 -29.92 -21.83
C ASN A 101 -18.77 -29.58 -20.35
N GLN A 102 -19.87 -29.48 -19.58
CA GLN A 102 -19.82 -29.18 -18.15
C GLN A 102 -20.99 -29.83 -17.41
N THR A 103 -20.78 -30.24 -16.16
CA THR A 103 -21.84 -30.71 -15.25
C THR A 103 -22.31 -29.57 -14.35
N ILE A 104 -23.57 -29.18 -14.47
CA ILE A 104 -24.21 -28.23 -13.55
C ILE A 104 -24.70 -29.03 -12.34
N GLY A 105 -24.24 -28.70 -11.14
CA GLY A 105 -24.64 -29.34 -9.88
C GLY A 105 -25.58 -28.50 -9.03
N GLY A 106 -26.10 -29.09 -7.94
CA GLY A 106 -26.96 -28.40 -6.97
C GLY A 106 -28.34 -28.01 -7.52
N LEU A 107 -28.83 -28.71 -8.54
CA LEU A 107 -30.16 -28.50 -9.10
C LEU A 107 -31.23 -29.11 -8.19
N THR A 108 -32.45 -28.58 -8.26
CA THR A 108 -33.61 -29.09 -7.52
C THR A 108 -34.31 -30.18 -8.32
N PRO A 109 -34.77 -31.30 -7.72
CA PRO A 109 -35.54 -32.34 -8.41
C PRO A 109 -36.85 -31.83 -9.05
N ASN A 110 -37.33 -32.51 -10.10
CA ASN A 110 -38.56 -32.16 -10.85
C ASN A 110 -38.65 -30.67 -11.27
N THR A 111 -37.52 -29.99 -11.45
CA THR A 111 -37.45 -28.54 -11.71
C THR A 111 -36.96 -28.31 -13.12
N THR A 112 -37.71 -27.51 -13.88
CA THR A 112 -37.33 -27.09 -15.23
C THR A 112 -36.36 -25.93 -15.13
N TYR A 113 -35.15 -26.12 -15.65
CA TYR A 113 -34.13 -25.10 -15.78
C TYR A 113 -34.03 -24.63 -17.22
N ARG A 114 -33.93 -23.32 -17.39
CA ARG A 114 -33.69 -22.65 -18.68
C ARG A 114 -32.35 -21.95 -18.56
N ILE A 115 -31.40 -22.29 -19.41
CA ILE A 115 -30.03 -21.76 -19.35
C ILE A 115 -29.56 -21.28 -20.72
N TYR A 116 -28.59 -20.38 -20.75
CA TYR A 116 -27.81 -20.07 -21.96
C TYR A 116 -26.34 -19.94 -21.58
N ILE A 117 -25.45 -20.02 -22.57
CA ILE A 117 -24.02 -19.81 -22.38
C ILE A 117 -23.50 -18.60 -23.16
N THR A 118 -22.40 -18.00 -22.69
CA THR A 118 -21.66 -16.91 -23.34
C THR A 118 -20.16 -17.17 -23.25
N TRP A 119 -19.36 -16.66 -24.19
CA TRP A 119 -17.90 -16.71 -24.10
C TRP A 119 -17.39 -15.92 -22.89
N TYR A 120 -16.50 -16.53 -22.10
CA TYR A 120 -15.92 -15.94 -20.88
C TYR A 120 -15.17 -14.64 -21.17
N ALA A 121 -14.38 -14.60 -22.25
CA ALA A 121 -13.58 -13.45 -22.65
C ALA A 121 -14.41 -12.20 -23.03
N ASP A 122 -15.72 -12.34 -23.25
CA ASP A 122 -16.64 -11.25 -23.58
C ASP A 122 -17.56 -10.89 -22.38
N ARG A 123 -17.25 -11.27 -21.12
CA ARG A 123 -18.04 -10.92 -19.92
C ARG A 123 -18.31 -9.40 -19.77
N PRO A 124 -19.53 -8.94 -19.40
CA PRO A 124 -20.82 -9.64 -19.34
C PRO A 124 -21.67 -9.33 -20.59
N SER A 125 -21.07 -9.35 -21.79
CA SER A 125 -21.71 -8.98 -23.04
C SER A 125 -22.78 -9.98 -23.44
N LEU A 126 -24.00 -9.72 -22.99
CA LEU A 126 -25.23 -10.44 -23.36
C LEU A 126 -25.57 -10.38 -24.87
N ALA A 127 -24.71 -9.78 -25.70
CA ALA A 127 -24.83 -9.74 -27.15
C ALA A 127 -24.50 -11.09 -27.83
N TYR A 128 -23.73 -11.97 -27.17
CA TYR A 128 -23.20 -13.21 -27.75
C TYR A 128 -23.66 -14.47 -26.98
N LYS A 129 -24.98 -14.60 -26.80
CA LYS A 129 -25.61 -15.78 -26.17
C LYS A 129 -25.72 -16.96 -27.13
N SER A 130 -25.65 -18.17 -26.60
CA SER A 130 -26.10 -19.40 -27.27
C SER A 130 -27.61 -19.44 -27.46
N ASN A 131 -28.10 -20.54 -28.04
CA ASN A 131 -29.49 -20.96 -27.83
C ASN A 131 -29.78 -21.15 -26.33
N VAL A 132 -31.01 -20.90 -25.91
CA VAL A 132 -31.48 -21.30 -24.57
C VAL A 132 -31.68 -22.81 -24.60
N LEU A 133 -31.03 -23.53 -23.67
CA LEU A 133 -31.29 -24.92 -23.38
C LEU A 133 -32.31 -25.00 -22.24
N GLU A 134 -33.38 -25.75 -22.46
CA GLU A 134 -34.40 -26.03 -21.45
C GLU A 134 -34.38 -27.52 -21.16
N PHE A 135 -34.26 -27.89 -19.90
CA PHE A 135 -34.27 -29.27 -19.44
C PHE A 135 -34.97 -29.35 -18.08
N THR A 136 -35.49 -30.52 -17.72
CA THR A 136 -36.12 -30.75 -16.42
C THR A 136 -35.34 -31.83 -15.70
N THR A 137 -34.89 -31.57 -14.47
CA THR A 137 -34.26 -32.58 -13.63
C THR A 137 -35.20 -33.76 -13.42
N ALA A 138 -34.63 -34.95 -13.33
CA ALA A 138 -35.40 -36.16 -13.07
C ALA A 138 -36.16 -36.04 -11.73
N PRO A 139 -37.23 -36.82 -11.53
CA PRO A 139 -37.74 -37.04 -10.19
C PRO A 139 -36.65 -37.65 -9.32
N ASP A 140 -36.49 -37.14 -8.10
CA ASP A 140 -35.70 -37.86 -7.11
C ASP A 140 -36.46 -39.15 -6.75
N THR A 141 -35.88 -40.28 -7.15
CA THR A 141 -36.39 -41.63 -6.85
C THR A 141 -35.59 -42.30 -5.73
N SER A 142 -34.61 -41.60 -5.18
CA SER A 142 -33.76 -42.05 -4.08
C SER A 142 -34.43 -41.75 -2.74
N ALA A 143 -34.53 -42.75 -1.88
CA ALA A 143 -35.02 -42.55 -0.52
C ALA A 143 -33.91 -41.99 0.38
N TYR A 144 -33.62 -40.69 0.27
CA TYR A 144 -32.72 -40.01 1.19
C TYR A 144 -33.42 -39.69 2.52
N PRO A 145 -32.75 -39.88 3.67
CA PRO A 145 -33.16 -39.21 4.91
C PRO A 145 -33.06 -37.69 4.71
N GLU A 146 -34.16 -36.99 4.98
CA GLU A 146 -34.13 -35.54 5.16
C GLU A 146 -33.13 -35.17 6.28
N PRO A 147 -32.27 -34.16 6.10
CA PRO A 147 -31.40 -33.73 7.18
C PRO A 147 -32.21 -33.36 8.42
N PRO A 148 -31.73 -33.73 9.63
CA PRO A 148 -32.37 -33.28 10.86
C PRO A 148 -32.32 -31.76 10.91
N LEU A 149 -33.34 -31.14 11.51
CA LEU A 149 -33.29 -29.72 11.82
C LEU A 149 -32.05 -29.48 12.70
N ALA A 150 -31.21 -28.49 12.34
CA ALA A 150 -29.97 -28.26 13.06
C ALA A 150 -30.24 -27.81 14.52
N ALA A 151 -29.35 -28.17 15.44
CA ALA A 151 -29.36 -27.58 16.77
C ALA A 151 -29.06 -26.07 16.67
N PRO A 152 -29.67 -25.20 17.50
CA PRO A 152 -29.20 -23.83 17.66
C PRO A 152 -27.77 -23.84 18.20
N SER A 153 -26.91 -22.95 17.72
CA SER A 153 -25.49 -22.93 18.11
C SER A 153 -25.15 -21.71 19.00
N HIS A 154 -24.01 -21.76 19.67
CA HIS A 154 -23.48 -20.69 20.54
C HIS A 154 -24.49 -20.11 21.53
N LEU A 155 -25.26 -20.98 22.22
CA LEU A 155 -26.07 -20.57 23.36
C LEU A 155 -25.14 -20.03 24.45
N ARG A 156 -25.29 -18.75 24.78
CA ARG A 156 -24.45 -18.03 25.74
C ARG A 156 -25.27 -17.07 26.62
N THR A 157 -24.66 -16.61 27.70
CA THR A 157 -25.26 -15.63 28.62
C THR A 157 -24.97 -14.21 28.15
N THR A 158 -25.98 -13.34 28.14
CA THR A 158 -25.83 -11.92 27.76
C THR A 158 -26.15 -10.96 28.90
N ALA A 159 -26.96 -11.38 29.89
CA ALA A 159 -27.18 -10.63 31.12
C ALA A 159 -27.50 -11.55 32.30
N VAL A 160 -27.09 -11.16 33.51
CA VAL A 160 -27.47 -11.80 34.77
C VAL A 160 -27.91 -10.72 35.75
N THR A 161 -29.03 -10.96 36.42
CA THR A 161 -29.62 -10.11 37.47
C THR A 161 -29.88 -10.97 38.71
N GLU A 162 -30.25 -10.39 39.85
CA GLU A 162 -30.43 -11.16 41.10
C GLU A 162 -31.51 -12.24 40.99
N THR A 163 -32.50 -12.01 40.12
CA THR A 163 -33.72 -12.81 39.96
C THR A 163 -33.90 -13.39 38.55
N GLY A 164 -32.90 -13.33 37.66
CA GLY A 164 -33.08 -13.81 36.30
C GLY A 164 -31.86 -13.66 35.38
N ILE A 165 -31.88 -14.42 34.29
CA ILE A 165 -30.79 -14.54 33.31
C ILE A 165 -31.34 -14.32 31.89
N THR A 166 -30.57 -13.62 31.05
CA THR A 166 -30.82 -13.50 29.61
C THR A 166 -29.79 -14.31 28.85
N LEU A 167 -30.28 -15.15 27.93
CA LEU A 167 -29.50 -16.01 27.06
C LEU A 167 -29.75 -15.64 25.60
N GLN A 168 -28.74 -15.83 24.76
CA GLN A 168 -28.79 -15.62 23.31
C GLN A 168 -28.13 -16.81 22.61
N TRP A 169 -28.60 -17.18 21.42
CA TRP A 169 -28.01 -18.21 20.55
C TRP A 169 -27.96 -17.73 19.10
N THR A 170 -27.16 -18.38 18.26
CA THR A 170 -27.27 -18.24 16.81
C THR A 170 -28.39 -19.14 16.29
N GLY A 171 -29.10 -18.65 15.27
CA GLY A 171 -30.27 -19.32 14.71
C GLY A 171 -29.97 -20.69 14.10
N SER A 172 -31.04 -21.45 13.85
CA SER A 172 -30.99 -22.72 13.13
C SER A 172 -31.69 -22.58 11.77
N PRO A 173 -31.06 -23.00 10.67
CA PRO A 173 -31.66 -22.96 9.34
C PRO A 173 -32.94 -23.79 9.27
N GLY A 174 -33.96 -23.26 8.58
CA GLY A 174 -35.27 -23.90 8.47
C GLY A 174 -36.13 -23.90 9.75
N ALA A 175 -35.68 -23.29 10.85
CA ALA A 175 -36.47 -23.14 12.08
C ALA A 175 -37.48 -21.99 11.96
N ASN A 176 -38.69 -22.18 12.50
CA ASN A 176 -39.67 -21.09 12.68
C ASN A 176 -39.72 -20.57 14.14
N GLY A 177 -38.89 -21.13 15.01
CA GLY A 177 -38.50 -20.60 16.32
C GLY A 177 -37.96 -21.72 17.21
N TYR A 178 -38.08 -21.58 18.53
CA TYR A 178 -37.30 -22.39 19.47
C TYR A 178 -38.06 -22.78 20.74
N ASP A 179 -37.81 -23.99 21.26
CA ASP A 179 -38.18 -24.41 22.60
C ASP A 179 -37.06 -24.11 23.60
N PHE A 180 -37.41 -23.51 24.73
CA PHE A 180 -36.48 -23.23 25.83
C PHE A 180 -36.69 -24.18 27.02
N TYR A 181 -35.59 -24.79 27.48
CA TYR A 181 -35.57 -25.75 28.58
C TYR A 181 -34.73 -25.25 29.75
N VAL A 182 -35.15 -25.61 30.97
CA VAL A 182 -34.37 -25.40 32.20
C VAL A 182 -34.36 -26.70 32.98
N ASN A 183 -33.16 -27.23 33.26
CA ASN A 183 -32.93 -28.54 33.89
C ASN A 183 -33.69 -29.67 33.15
N GLY A 184 -33.60 -29.70 31.82
CA GLY A 184 -34.31 -30.64 30.94
C GLY A 184 -35.83 -30.46 30.85
N ALA A 185 -36.44 -29.56 31.64
CA ALA A 185 -37.87 -29.30 31.62
C ALA A 185 -38.21 -28.09 30.73
N TRP A 186 -39.02 -28.31 29.69
CA TRP A 186 -39.57 -27.27 28.82
C TRP A 186 -40.25 -26.16 29.62
N LYS A 187 -40.04 -24.89 29.22
CA LYS A 187 -40.63 -23.71 29.87
C LYS A 187 -41.52 -22.89 28.95
N GLN A 188 -41.03 -22.55 27.76
CA GLN A 188 -41.75 -21.72 26.79
C GLN A 188 -41.14 -21.86 25.39
N GLY A 189 -41.92 -21.46 24.38
CA GLY A 189 -41.42 -21.28 23.01
C GLY A 189 -41.04 -19.82 22.73
N VAL A 190 -40.14 -19.60 21.77
CA VAL A 190 -39.63 -18.30 21.32
C VAL A 190 -39.84 -18.19 19.81
N TRP A 191 -40.82 -17.39 19.41
CA TRP A 191 -41.34 -17.27 18.03
C TRP A 191 -41.19 -15.86 17.43
N ASP A 192 -40.47 -14.97 18.10
CA ASP A 192 -40.33 -13.55 17.72
C ASP A 192 -39.10 -13.26 16.81
N GLY A 193 -38.31 -14.28 16.51
CA GLY A 193 -37.08 -14.17 15.72
C GLY A 193 -35.90 -13.51 16.45
N SER A 194 -36.01 -13.26 17.76
CA SER A 194 -34.96 -12.58 18.54
C SER A 194 -33.75 -13.45 18.88
N ASN A 195 -33.88 -14.77 18.76
CA ASN A 195 -32.95 -15.79 19.25
C ASN A 195 -32.42 -15.49 20.68
N THR A 196 -33.31 -14.95 21.52
CA THR A 196 -33.00 -14.46 22.86
C THR A 196 -34.11 -14.87 23.82
N VAL A 197 -33.77 -15.22 25.06
CA VAL A 197 -34.76 -15.53 26.10
C VAL A 197 -34.31 -14.96 27.44
N THR A 198 -35.24 -14.37 28.19
CA THR A 198 -35.00 -13.99 29.59
C THR A 198 -35.81 -14.88 30.51
N TYR A 199 -35.13 -15.63 31.37
CA TYR A 199 -35.71 -16.51 32.38
C TYR A 199 -35.68 -15.83 33.75
N SER A 200 -36.84 -15.73 34.40
CA SER A 200 -36.96 -15.24 35.78
C SER A 200 -37.04 -16.41 36.75
N LEU A 201 -36.31 -16.32 37.85
CA LEU A 201 -36.28 -17.35 38.90
C LEU A 201 -37.57 -17.30 39.76
N PRO A 202 -38.02 -18.46 40.29
CA PRO A 202 -39.13 -18.51 41.25
C PRO A 202 -38.81 -17.73 42.53
N ALA A 203 -39.78 -16.94 43.01
CA ALA A 203 -39.61 -16.04 44.17
C ALA A 203 -39.58 -16.75 45.54
N ASP A 204 -39.83 -18.07 45.57
CA ASP A 204 -40.04 -18.90 46.75
C ASP A 204 -38.88 -19.89 47.02
N VAL A 205 -37.82 -19.86 46.21
CA VAL A 205 -36.66 -20.77 46.32
C VAL A 205 -35.42 -20.03 46.82
N THR A 206 -34.63 -20.67 47.70
CA THR A 206 -33.29 -20.18 48.05
C THR A 206 -32.34 -20.45 46.89
N VAL A 207 -32.11 -19.45 46.03
CA VAL A 207 -31.42 -19.63 44.75
C VAL A 207 -29.90 -19.78 44.86
N THR A 208 -29.26 -19.16 45.86
CA THR A 208 -27.79 -19.18 45.99
C THR A 208 -27.24 -20.59 46.15
N GLY A 209 -26.30 -20.97 45.27
CA GLY A 209 -25.68 -22.30 45.22
C GLY A 209 -26.47 -23.36 44.45
N ALA A 210 -27.69 -23.06 43.98
CA ALA A 210 -28.45 -23.96 43.11
C ALA A 210 -27.86 -23.99 41.69
N VAL A 211 -27.87 -25.17 41.06
CA VAL A 211 -27.40 -25.36 39.69
C VAL A 211 -28.56 -25.31 38.71
N TYR A 212 -28.39 -24.54 37.65
CA TYR A 212 -29.31 -24.41 36.53
C TYR A 212 -28.59 -24.71 35.22
N THR A 213 -29.16 -25.61 34.43
CA THR A 213 -28.75 -25.93 33.06
C THR A 213 -29.80 -25.39 32.10
N PHE A 214 -29.35 -24.61 31.12
CA PHE A 214 -30.17 -23.98 30.10
C PHE A 214 -29.83 -24.54 28.72
N GLU A 215 -30.87 -24.86 27.96
CA GLU A 215 -30.77 -25.45 26.63
C GLU A 215 -31.88 -24.90 25.74
N VAL A 216 -31.63 -24.85 24.43
CA VAL A 216 -32.60 -24.42 23.42
C VAL A 216 -32.64 -25.45 22.30
N ALA A 217 -33.82 -25.87 21.85
CA ALA A 217 -33.99 -26.68 20.64
C ALA A 217 -34.72 -25.86 19.56
N ALA A 218 -34.35 -26.04 18.30
CA ALA A 218 -35.07 -25.42 17.19
C ALA A 218 -36.35 -26.21 16.87
N GLN A 219 -37.40 -25.51 16.43
CA GLN A 219 -38.64 -26.12 15.96
C GLN A 219 -38.94 -25.75 14.51
N ASN A 220 -39.55 -26.71 13.81
CA ASN A 220 -40.37 -26.50 12.63
C ASN A 220 -41.46 -27.60 12.62
N LEU A 221 -42.56 -27.33 13.33
CA LEU A 221 -43.53 -28.36 13.74
C LEU A 221 -44.00 -29.28 12.59
N PRO A 222 -44.03 -30.62 12.78
CA PRO A 222 -43.78 -31.35 14.04
C PRO A 222 -42.30 -31.67 14.32
N LYS A 223 -41.33 -31.21 13.51
CA LYS A 223 -39.90 -31.46 13.75
C LYS A 223 -39.37 -30.57 14.88
N THR A 224 -38.53 -31.13 15.76
CA THR A 224 -37.71 -30.43 16.75
C THR A 224 -36.28 -30.95 16.61
N SER A 225 -35.26 -30.10 16.77
CA SER A 225 -33.86 -30.50 16.68
C SER A 225 -33.32 -31.08 18.00
N LYS A 226 -32.04 -31.52 17.99
CA LYS A 226 -31.28 -31.70 19.23
C LYS A 226 -31.17 -30.34 19.96
N THR A 227 -30.98 -30.36 21.28
CA THR A 227 -30.67 -29.13 22.03
C THR A 227 -29.32 -28.55 21.62
N SER A 228 -29.19 -27.24 21.80
CA SER A 228 -27.94 -26.47 21.73
C SER A 228 -26.90 -26.97 22.72
N ASN A 229 -25.70 -26.38 22.67
CA ASN A 229 -24.76 -26.48 23.78
C ASN A 229 -25.41 -26.05 25.11
N ALA A 230 -25.04 -26.70 26.21
CA ALA A 230 -25.68 -26.52 27.51
C ALA A 230 -25.01 -25.41 28.36
N VAL A 231 -25.74 -24.33 28.67
CA VAL A 231 -25.25 -23.31 29.61
C VAL A 231 -25.59 -23.73 31.04
N THR A 232 -24.62 -24.30 31.76
CA THR A 232 -24.78 -24.73 33.15
C THR A 232 -24.10 -23.76 34.13
N ILE A 233 -24.89 -23.12 35.00
CA ILE A 233 -24.40 -22.17 36.01
C ILE A 233 -24.78 -22.60 37.42
N LYS A 234 -23.97 -22.20 38.40
CA LYS A 234 -24.29 -22.29 39.82
C LYS A 234 -24.59 -20.90 40.36
N TRP A 235 -25.83 -20.64 40.74
CA TRP A 235 -26.31 -19.28 40.98
C TRP A 235 -25.57 -18.61 42.16
N GLY A 236 -25.03 -17.42 41.94
CA GLY A 236 -24.19 -16.72 42.92
C GLY A 236 -22.69 -16.98 42.78
N GLU A 237 -22.28 -17.89 41.89
CA GLU A 237 -20.89 -18.25 41.62
C GLU A 237 -20.61 -18.22 40.11
N LEU A 238 -19.34 -18.00 39.74
CA LEU A 238 -18.89 -18.06 38.35
C LEU A 238 -17.60 -18.87 38.27
N ALA A 239 -17.55 -19.83 37.35
CA ALA A 239 -16.38 -20.70 37.18
C ALA A 239 -15.18 -19.89 36.65
N ALA A 240 -13.97 -20.27 37.08
CA ALA A 240 -12.75 -19.71 36.50
C ALA A 240 -12.59 -20.17 35.04
N PRO A 241 -12.10 -19.31 34.13
CA PRO A 241 -11.77 -19.70 32.77
C PRO A 241 -10.81 -20.90 32.75
N ARG A 242 -11.12 -21.89 31.91
CA ARG A 242 -10.32 -23.12 31.70
C ARG A 242 -9.53 -23.00 30.40
N ASP A 243 -8.44 -23.76 30.31
CA ASP A 243 -7.59 -23.86 29.12
C ASP A 243 -7.13 -22.49 28.56
N VAL A 244 -6.72 -21.60 29.46
CA VAL A 244 -6.09 -20.32 29.09
C VAL A 244 -4.73 -20.61 28.48
N GLN A 245 -4.59 -20.33 27.18
CA GLN A 245 -3.39 -20.61 26.40
C GLN A 245 -2.96 -19.41 25.56
N ALA A 246 -1.67 -19.34 25.27
CA ALA A 246 -1.12 -18.47 24.24
C ALA A 246 -1.33 -19.13 22.89
N VAL A 247 -2.06 -18.46 22.01
CA VAL A 247 -2.42 -18.92 20.67
C VAL A 247 -1.34 -18.53 19.66
N THR A 248 -0.80 -17.31 19.82
CA THR A 248 0.37 -16.81 19.10
C THR A 248 1.17 -15.88 20.01
N ALA A 249 2.49 -15.84 19.84
CA ALA A 249 3.34 -14.81 20.43
C ALA A 249 4.30 -14.23 19.37
N THR A 250 4.36 -12.92 19.30
CA THR A 250 5.34 -12.16 18.50
C THR A 250 6.44 -11.66 19.44
N ARG A 251 7.28 -10.71 19.01
CA ARG A 251 8.25 -10.04 19.88
C ARG A 251 7.60 -8.95 20.73
N THR A 252 6.43 -8.44 20.34
CA THR A 252 5.73 -7.33 21.02
C THR A 252 4.26 -7.58 21.38
N ALA A 253 3.69 -8.72 20.99
CA ALA A 253 2.30 -9.08 21.26
C ALA A 253 2.12 -10.56 21.60
N VAL A 254 1.04 -10.88 22.31
CA VAL A 254 0.57 -12.24 22.61
C VAL A 254 -0.93 -12.30 22.40
N SER A 255 -1.40 -13.23 21.57
CA SER A 255 -2.80 -13.60 21.44
C SER A 255 -3.14 -14.69 22.45
N LEU A 256 -4.19 -14.48 23.23
CA LEU A 256 -4.68 -15.41 24.26
C LEU A 256 -6.07 -15.93 23.88
N GLY A 257 -6.29 -17.22 24.11
CA GLY A 257 -7.59 -17.90 23.98
C GLY A 257 -7.90 -18.73 25.22
N TRP A 258 -9.18 -18.94 25.52
CA TRP A 258 -9.63 -19.76 26.66
C TRP A 258 -11.04 -20.32 26.44
N ALA A 259 -11.42 -21.36 27.19
CA ALA A 259 -12.76 -21.92 27.13
C ALA A 259 -13.80 -20.90 27.62
N GLU A 260 -14.90 -20.73 26.89
CA GLU A 260 -16.01 -19.89 27.36
C GLU A 260 -16.50 -20.35 28.73
N SER A 261 -16.79 -19.40 29.61
CA SER A 261 -17.24 -19.68 30.98
C SER A 261 -18.76 -19.51 31.08
N PRO A 262 -19.55 -20.57 31.29
CA PRO A 262 -21.00 -20.48 31.42
C PRO A 262 -21.42 -19.42 32.47
N GLY A 263 -22.33 -18.52 32.09
CA GLY A 263 -22.78 -17.41 32.94
C GLY A 263 -21.92 -16.14 32.89
N ALA A 264 -20.79 -16.15 32.18
CA ALA A 264 -20.00 -14.94 31.95
C ALA A 264 -20.63 -14.05 30.87
N THR A 265 -20.42 -12.74 30.98
CA THR A 265 -20.76 -11.76 29.93
C THR A 265 -19.53 -10.93 29.53
N GLY A 266 -18.34 -11.39 29.92
CA GLY A 266 -17.05 -10.77 29.66
C GLY A 266 -15.98 -11.27 30.63
N TYR A 267 -14.75 -10.79 30.41
CA TYR A 267 -13.53 -11.26 31.07
C TYR A 267 -12.62 -10.07 31.39
N ASP A 268 -11.83 -10.18 32.45
CA ASP A 268 -10.71 -9.29 32.78
C ASP A 268 -9.39 -10.04 32.59
N ILE A 269 -8.44 -9.41 31.90
CA ILE A 269 -7.15 -10.01 31.54
C ILE A 269 -6.04 -9.32 32.33
N PHE A 270 -5.26 -10.11 33.04
CA PHE A 270 -4.15 -9.66 33.87
C PHE A 270 -2.83 -10.17 33.31
N ALA A 271 -1.79 -9.32 33.35
CA ALA A 271 -0.40 -9.70 33.09
C ALA A 271 0.44 -9.31 34.31
N ASP A 272 1.24 -10.25 34.83
CA ASP A 272 2.07 -10.08 36.04
C ASP A 272 1.28 -9.54 37.26
N GLY A 273 -0.02 -9.87 37.33
CA GLY A 273 -0.95 -9.43 38.36
C GLY A 273 -1.58 -8.04 38.15
N ALA A 274 -1.19 -7.30 37.10
CA ALA A 274 -1.80 -6.03 36.72
C ALA A 274 -2.91 -6.23 35.67
N LEU A 275 -4.05 -5.56 35.84
CA LEU A 275 -5.13 -5.56 34.85
C LEU A 275 -4.67 -4.80 33.60
N ILE A 276 -4.59 -5.48 32.45
CA ILE A 276 -4.19 -4.88 31.16
C ILE A 276 -5.38 -4.59 30.24
N GLY A 277 -6.52 -5.25 30.44
CA GLY A 277 -7.72 -5.02 29.65
C GLY A 277 -8.89 -5.93 30.03
N SER A 278 -9.96 -5.81 29.25
CA SER A 278 -11.14 -6.70 29.30
C SER A 278 -11.50 -7.16 27.90
N SER A 279 -12.15 -8.32 27.79
CA SER A 279 -12.77 -8.80 26.55
C SER A 279 -14.23 -9.19 26.81
N ASN A 280 -15.09 -9.07 25.80
CA ASN A 280 -16.43 -9.67 25.82
C ASN A 280 -16.46 -11.04 25.10
N GLU A 281 -15.34 -11.43 24.51
CA GLU A 281 -15.13 -12.70 23.82
C GLU A 281 -14.15 -13.56 24.64
N ASN A 282 -14.02 -14.83 24.28
CA ASN A 282 -13.11 -15.80 24.90
C ASN A 282 -11.63 -15.69 24.46
N ARG A 283 -11.26 -14.51 23.97
CA ARG A 283 -9.99 -14.21 23.32
C ARG A 283 -9.59 -12.76 23.57
N TYR A 284 -8.28 -12.50 23.61
CA TYR A 284 -7.72 -11.16 23.83
C TYR A 284 -6.28 -11.06 23.32
N VAL A 285 -5.87 -9.89 22.83
CA VAL A 285 -4.51 -9.65 22.36
C VAL A 285 -3.84 -8.63 23.26
N ALA A 286 -2.80 -9.06 23.98
CA ALA A 286 -1.91 -8.17 24.72
C ALA A 286 -0.84 -7.64 23.77
N SER A 287 -0.66 -6.32 23.69
CA SER A 287 0.30 -5.67 22.77
C SER A 287 1.14 -4.61 23.48
N GLY A 288 2.28 -4.24 22.89
CA GLY A 288 3.26 -3.35 23.51
C GLY A 288 4.10 -4.05 24.59
N LEU A 289 4.21 -5.38 24.51
CA LEU A 289 5.01 -6.20 25.40
C LEU A 289 6.51 -6.07 25.07
N GLN A 290 7.35 -6.36 26.07
CA GLN A 290 8.80 -6.33 25.93
C GLN A 290 9.33 -7.71 25.51
N GLU A 291 10.07 -7.75 24.40
CA GLU A 291 10.80 -8.93 23.94
C GLU A 291 11.73 -9.48 25.02
N GLY A 292 11.71 -10.80 25.22
CA GLY A 292 12.52 -11.52 26.20
C GLY A 292 12.07 -11.37 27.67
N HIS A 293 11.03 -10.58 27.97
CA HIS A 293 10.44 -10.55 29.32
C HIS A 293 9.40 -11.66 29.48
N ALA A 294 9.47 -12.41 30.58
CA ALA A 294 8.52 -13.49 30.86
C ALA A 294 7.25 -12.95 31.55
N TYR A 295 6.15 -12.90 30.82
CA TYR A 295 4.84 -12.50 31.31
C TYR A 295 4.05 -13.70 31.85
N SER A 296 3.32 -13.48 32.94
CA SER A 296 2.35 -14.42 33.51
C SER A 296 0.93 -13.88 33.32
N PHE A 297 0.18 -14.49 32.42
CA PHE A 297 -1.19 -14.11 32.09
C PHE A 297 -2.23 -14.90 32.88
N LYS A 298 -3.29 -14.22 33.30
CA LYS A 298 -4.47 -14.78 33.97
C LYS A 298 -5.75 -14.11 33.47
N VAL A 299 -6.84 -14.86 33.47
CA VAL A 299 -8.17 -14.39 33.05
C VAL A 299 -9.17 -14.60 34.17
N VAL A 300 -10.01 -13.60 34.41
CA VAL A 300 -11.12 -13.65 35.37
C VAL A 300 -12.43 -13.44 34.63
N ALA A 301 -13.32 -14.43 34.63
CA ALA A 301 -14.67 -14.28 34.09
C ALA A 301 -15.51 -13.34 34.97
N LYS A 302 -16.41 -12.58 34.36
CA LYS A 302 -17.31 -11.65 35.05
C LYS A 302 -18.68 -11.57 34.39
N ASN A 303 -19.67 -11.20 35.18
CA ASN A 303 -20.93 -10.62 34.71
C ASN A 303 -21.29 -9.41 35.59
N ALA A 304 -22.53 -8.91 35.52
CA ALA A 304 -22.97 -7.74 36.29
C ALA A 304 -22.97 -7.95 37.82
N LEU A 305 -22.96 -9.19 38.31
CA LEU A 305 -23.05 -9.54 39.74
C LEU A 305 -21.85 -10.34 40.25
N TRP A 306 -21.29 -11.24 39.44
CA TRP A 306 -20.33 -12.24 39.87
C TRP A 306 -18.99 -12.07 39.16
N ARG A 307 -17.93 -12.47 39.85
CA ARG A 307 -16.57 -12.62 39.33
C ARG A 307 -16.09 -14.02 39.69
N SER A 308 -15.39 -14.66 38.77
CA SER A 308 -14.75 -15.95 39.04
C SER A 308 -13.49 -15.76 39.91
N PRO A 309 -12.92 -16.86 40.44
CA PRO A 309 -11.49 -16.92 40.74
C PRO A 309 -10.63 -16.67 39.49
N ASP A 310 -9.34 -16.42 39.69
CA ASP A 310 -8.34 -16.45 38.63
C ASP A 310 -8.34 -17.80 37.90
N SER A 311 -8.10 -17.77 36.59
CA SER A 311 -7.71 -18.94 35.81
C SER A 311 -6.36 -19.53 36.24
N GLU A 312 -6.03 -20.69 35.66
CA GLU A 312 -4.63 -21.13 35.54
C GLU A 312 -3.78 -20.08 34.81
N THR A 313 -2.46 -20.15 35.02
CA THR A 313 -1.52 -19.13 34.51
C THR A 313 -0.87 -19.56 33.20
N ALA A 314 -1.14 -18.83 32.12
CA ALA A 314 -0.37 -18.96 30.88
C ALA A 314 0.94 -18.15 31.02
N ARG A 315 2.09 -18.78 30.77
CA ARG A 315 3.40 -18.11 30.79
C ARG A 315 3.91 -17.97 29.37
N VAL A 316 4.37 -16.79 29.00
CA VAL A 316 4.84 -16.48 27.64
C VAL A 316 6.00 -15.49 27.69
N VAL A 317 6.97 -15.68 26.82
CA VAL A 317 8.13 -14.83 26.61
C VAL A 317 8.09 -14.33 25.16
N PRO A 318 7.61 -13.10 24.90
CA PRO A 318 7.56 -12.52 23.56
C PRO A 318 8.95 -12.58 22.90
N GLY A 319 8.98 -13.09 21.66
CA GLY A 319 10.20 -13.36 20.92
C GLY A 319 10.93 -14.65 21.29
N ALA A 320 10.33 -15.54 22.10
CA ALA A 320 10.87 -16.86 22.43
C ALA A 320 9.82 -17.99 22.59
N ASP A 321 8.58 -17.73 22.22
CA ASP A 321 7.47 -18.70 22.16
C ASP A 321 6.77 -18.59 20.79
N TYR A 322 7.53 -18.69 19.69
CA TYR A 322 6.99 -18.63 18.33
C TYR A 322 6.18 -19.89 17.99
N ASN A 323 5.25 -19.76 17.05
CA ASN A 323 4.59 -20.91 16.44
C ASN A 323 5.49 -21.51 15.35
N LEU A 324 5.86 -22.78 15.54
CA LEU A 324 6.36 -23.66 14.48
C LEU A 324 5.26 -24.69 14.18
N VAL A 325 4.60 -24.51 13.05
CA VAL A 325 3.54 -25.39 12.53
C VAL A 325 4.16 -26.27 11.43
N SER A 326 3.75 -27.53 11.33
CA SER A 326 4.08 -28.35 10.16
C SER A 326 2.95 -29.27 9.76
N TYR A 327 2.80 -29.53 8.46
CA TYR A 327 1.87 -30.53 7.97
C TYR A 327 2.49 -31.93 8.05
N TYR A 328 1.73 -32.86 8.63
CA TYR A 328 2.00 -34.30 8.58
C TYR A 328 0.92 -34.95 7.74
N THR A 329 1.30 -35.41 6.55
CA THR A 329 0.36 -36.07 5.64
C THR A 329 0.09 -37.51 6.08
N LEU A 330 -1.18 -37.86 6.22
CA LEU A 330 -1.60 -39.14 6.81
C LEU A 330 -1.13 -40.35 5.98
N TRP A 331 -1.08 -40.20 4.65
CA TRP A 331 -0.54 -41.22 3.74
C TRP A 331 0.97 -41.45 3.90
N SER A 332 1.74 -40.50 4.47
CA SER A 332 3.19 -40.65 4.63
C SER A 332 3.58 -41.77 5.58
N ALA A 333 2.68 -42.17 6.49
CA ALA A 333 2.91 -43.30 7.38
C ALA A 333 2.98 -44.66 6.67
N SER A 334 2.40 -44.80 5.47
CA SER A 334 2.31 -46.09 4.78
C SER A 334 3.70 -46.62 4.38
N GLU A 335 3.94 -47.91 4.65
CA GLU A 335 5.20 -48.61 4.31
C GLU A 335 5.46 -48.68 2.79
N THR A 336 4.40 -48.58 1.98
CA THR A 336 4.47 -48.57 0.51
C THR A 336 4.44 -47.16 -0.09
N ALA A 337 4.36 -46.13 0.75
CA ALA A 337 4.47 -44.72 0.38
C ALA A 337 5.77 -44.15 0.97
N ARG A 338 5.70 -43.01 1.67
CA ARG A 338 6.88 -42.34 2.23
C ARG A 338 7.53 -43.07 3.41
N ASN A 339 6.83 -44.02 4.06
CA ASN A 339 7.27 -44.74 5.25
C ASN A 339 7.92 -43.81 6.31
N PHE A 340 7.23 -42.73 6.65
CA PHE A 340 7.63 -41.73 7.63
C PHE A 340 6.60 -41.75 8.77
N LYS A 341 7.00 -42.22 9.95
CA LYS A 341 6.12 -42.55 11.07
C LYS A 341 6.04 -41.39 12.09
N PRO A 342 5.07 -41.39 13.02
CA PRO A 342 5.01 -40.39 14.09
C PRO A 342 6.29 -40.29 14.93
N ALA A 343 6.96 -41.43 15.17
CA ALA A 343 8.24 -41.49 15.88
C ALA A 343 9.43 -40.81 15.16
N ASP A 344 9.32 -40.52 13.86
CA ASP A 344 10.37 -39.86 13.07
C ASP A 344 10.33 -38.32 13.24
N VAL A 345 9.26 -37.77 13.82
CA VAL A 345 9.08 -36.33 14.09
C VAL A 345 9.67 -35.94 15.45
N ASP A 346 10.49 -34.90 15.48
CA ASP A 346 10.95 -34.30 16.74
C ASP A 346 9.96 -33.25 17.26
N VAL A 347 8.94 -33.71 17.99
CA VAL A 347 7.91 -32.83 18.57
C VAL A 347 8.46 -31.85 19.62
N SER A 348 9.72 -31.96 20.04
CA SER A 348 10.36 -30.93 20.89
C SER A 348 10.74 -29.65 20.12
N GLN A 349 10.68 -29.70 18.78
CA GLN A 349 10.99 -28.60 17.86
C GLN A 349 9.74 -27.98 17.22
N LEU A 350 8.55 -28.53 17.47
CA LEU A 350 7.29 -28.10 16.87
C LEU A 350 6.28 -27.69 17.95
N THR A 351 5.37 -26.78 17.58
CA THR A 351 4.23 -26.36 18.42
C THR A 351 2.91 -26.94 17.93
N HIS A 352 2.75 -27.08 16.62
CA HIS A 352 1.51 -27.55 15.99
C HIS A 352 1.83 -28.57 14.90
N LEU A 353 1.02 -29.62 14.81
CA LEU A 353 0.97 -30.52 13.67
C LEU A 353 -0.43 -30.47 13.04
N ASN A 354 -0.48 -30.14 11.75
CA ASN A 354 -1.71 -30.20 10.95
C ASN A 354 -1.74 -31.53 10.20
N PHE A 355 -2.73 -32.38 10.46
CA PHE A 355 -2.91 -33.63 9.74
C PHE A 355 -3.55 -33.37 8.38
N ALA A 356 -2.83 -33.73 7.32
CA ALA A 356 -3.28 -33.60 5.93
C ALA A 356 -3.73 -34.96 5.38
N PHE A 357 -5.00 -35.20 5.05
CA PHE A 357 -6.16 -34.32 5.17
C PHE A 357 -7.40 -35.11 5.62
N ALA A 358 -8.45 -34.40 6.03
CA ALA A 358 -9.83 -34.88 5.97
C ALA A 358 -10.49 -34.40 4.67
N ASP A 359 -11.53 -35.11 4.23
CA ASP A 359 -12.33 -34.79 3.03
C ASP A 359 -13.74 -34.29 3.44
N LEU A 360 -14.49 -33.75 2.49
CA LEU A 360 -15.89 -33.35 2.64
C LEU A 360 -16.81 -34.35 1.96
N CYS A 361 -17.79 -34.89 2.68
CA CYS A 361 -18.84 -35.70 2.06
C CYS A 361 -19.63 -34.85 1.05
N TRP A 362 -19.69 -35.32 -0.20
CA TRP A 362 -20.60 -34.78 -1.20
C TRP A 362 -21.08 -35.86 -2.17
N LYS A 363 -22.41 -36.02 -2.34
CA LYS A 363 -22.97 -37.03 -3.24
C LYS A 363 -22.77 -36.66 -4.71
N GLY A 364 -21.82 -37.32 -5.36
CA GLY A 364 -21.57 -37.23 -6.80
C GLY A 364 -22.61 -37.93 -7.69
N PHE A 365 -22.58 -37.63 -8.99
CA PHE A 365 -23.42 -38.29 -10.01
C PHE A 365 -23.24 -39.82 -9.97
N GLY A 366 -24.35 -40.56 -9.90
CA GLY A 366 -24.33 -42.03 -9.88
C GLY A 366 -23.92 -42.66 -8.54
N SER A 367 -23.60 -41.86 -7.52
CA SER A 367 -23.34 -42.37 -6.18
C SER A 367 -24.62 -42.89 -5.51
N GLY A 368 -24.49 -43.95 -4.72
CA GLY A 368 -25.62 -44.51 -3.95
C GLY A 368 -25.97 -43.63 -2.75
N ALA A 369 -27.15 -43.81 -2.16
CA ALA A 369 -27.61 -42.97 -1.05
C ALA A 369 -26.68 -42.98 0.19
N ALA A 370 -25.87 -44.03 0.33
CA ALA A 370 -24.90 -44.27 1.39
C ALA A 370 -23.45 -43.91 1.01
N ALA A 371 -23.22 -43.05 0.00
CA ALA A 371 -21.91 -42.84 -0.62
C ALA A 371 -20.73 -42.58 0.35
N CYS A 372 -20.97 -41.77 1.40
CA CYS A 372 -19.96 -41.42 2.40
C CYS A 372 -20.03 -42.29 3.67
N GLN A 373 -20.95 -43.26 3.74
CA GLN A 373 -21.10 -44.13 4.91
C GLN A 373 -20.00 -45.20 4.94
N ASN A 374 -19.45 -45.44 6.13
CA ASN A 374 -18.46 -46.49 6.36
C ASN A 374 -18.65 -47.09 7.76
N ASP A 375 -19.14 -48.34 7.82
CA ASP A 375 -19.40 -49.07 9.07
C ASP A 375 -18.16 -49.20 9.99
N ASN A 376 -16.95 -49.05 9.45
CA ASN A 376 -15.70 -49.14 10.20
C ASN A 376 -15.27 -47.80 10.84
N VAL A 377 -15.89 -46.68 10.46
CA VAL A 377 -15.57 -45.35 10.99
C VAL A 377 -16.69 -44.89 11.92
N PRO A 378 -16.42 -44.62 13.21
CA PRO A 378 -17.47 -44.26 14.18
C PRO A 378 -18.38 -43.11 13.75
N LEU A 379 -17.82 -42.09 13.09
CA LEU A 379 -18.57 -40.91 12.64
C LEU A 379 -19.27 -41.07 11.28
N GLN A 380 -18.97 -42.13 10.52
CA GLN A 380 -19.57 -42.37 9.19
C GLN A 380 -20.48 -43.62 9.17
N LYS A 381 -20.74 -44.22 10.34
CA LYS A 381 -21.57 -45.41 10.45
C LYS A 381 -23.06 -45.12 10.22
N ASP A 382 -23.55 -44.01 10.79
CA ASP A 382 -24.91 -43.53 10.54
C ASP A 382 -24.96 -42.74 9.22
N TYR A 383 -26.11 -42.14 8.86
CA TYR A 383 -26.24 -41.41 7.60
C TYR A 383 -25.41 -40.12 7.62
N VAL A 384 -24.45 -40.00 6.70
CA VAL A 384 -23.60 -38.82 6.53
C VAL A 384 -24.23 -37.87 5.51
N PHE A 385 -24.35 -36.60 5.86
CA PHE A 385 -24.98 -35.56 5.05
C PHE A 385 -23.97 -34.77 4.22
N ASP A 386 -24.44 -34.14 3.13
CA ASP A 386 -23.59 -33.32 2.26
C ASP A 386 -23.00 -32.13 3.04
N GLY A 387 -21.68 -31.97 2.95
CA GLY A 387 -20.91 -30.96 3.69
C GLY A 387 -20.34 -31.43 5.04
N GLU A 388 -20.66 -32.63 5.52
CA GLU A 388 -20.03 -33.19 6.72
C GLU A 388 -18.60 -33.67 6.43
N MET A 389 -17.69 -33.47 7.40
CA MET A 389 -16.28 -33.85 7.31
C MET A 389 -16.08 -35.35 7.54
N ILE A 390 -15.26 -36.00 6.73
CA ILE A 390 -15.06 -37.45 6.71
C ILE A 390 -13.58 -37.86 6.79
N VAL A 391 -13.34 -39.10 7.22
CA VAL A 391 -11.99 -39.71 7.24
C VAL A 391 -11.67 -40.25 5.84
N GLY A 392 -10.48 -39.96 5.34
CA GLY A 392 -10.05 -40.33 3.98
C GLY A 392 -9.67 -41.80 3.84
N ASP A 393 -8.60 -42.24 4.50
CA ASP A 393 -8.20 -43.65 4.61
C ASP A 393 -8.32 -44.12 6.05
N PRO A 394 -9.49 -44.62 6.48
CA PRO A 394 -9.68 -45.07 7.86
C PRO A 394 -8.85 -46.30 8.25
N THR A 395 -8.18 -46.97 7.30
CA THR A 395 -7.24 -48.05 7.63
C THR A 395 -5.89 -47.52 8.12
N THR A 396 -5.51 -46.32 7.68
CA THR A 396 -4.25 -45.63 8.05
C THR A 396 -4.50 -44.53 9.09
N ASP A 397 -5.55 -43.73 8.91
CA ASP A 397 -5.81 -42.50 9.67
C ASP A 397 -6.22 -42.76 11.12
N LEU A 398 -7.14 -43.72 11.35
CA LEU A 398 -7.68 -44.01 12.68
C LEU A 398 -6.61 -44.50 13.68
N PRO A 399 -5.68 -45.41 13.31
CA PRO A 399 -4.53 -45.73 14.14
C PRO A 399 -3.61 -44.52 14.41
N LEU A 400 -3.36 -43.69 13.39
CA LEU A 400 -2.48 -42.51 13.52
C LEU A 400 -3.03 -41.49 14.51
N PHE A 401 -4.33 -41.18 14.49
CA PHE A 401 -4.92 -40.25 15.45
C PHE A 401 -4.72 -40.72 16.90
N ALA A 402 -4.85 -42.03 17.17
CA ALA A 402 -4.63 -42.60 18.48
C ALA A 402 -3.15 -42.57 18.91
N GLU A 403 -2.22 -42.86 17.99
CA GLU A 403 -0.77 -42.78 18.24
C GLU A 403 -0.34 -41.33 18.53
N TRP A 404 -0.79 -40.39 17.72
CA TRP A 404 -0.48 -38.97 17.88
C TRP A 404 -1.06 -38.36 19.17
N ALA A 405 -2.29 -38.72 19.54
CA ALA A 405 -2.87 -38.29 20.81
C ALA A 405 -1.99 -38.71 22.01
N ALA A 406 -1.46 -39.94 21.99
CA ALA A 406 -0.53 -40.39 23.02
C ALA A 406 0.82 -39.64 23.01
N ILE A 407 1.33 -39.23 21.84
CA ILE A 407 2.53 -38.39 21.71
C ILE A 407 2.28 -36.99 22.29
N ARG A 408 1.14 -36.37 21.98
CA ARG A 408 0.76 -35.05 22.53
C ARG A 408 0.55 -35.10 24.04
N ASP A 409 -0.10 -36.13 24.56
CA ASP A 409 -0.32 -36.26 26.01
C ASP A 409 1.00 -36.40 26.80
N ALA A 410 2.09 -36.84 26.14
CA ALA A 410 3.45 -36.80 26.67
C ALA A 410 4.21 -35.48 26.42
N ASN A 411 3.70 -34.60 25.55
CA ASN A 411 4.30 -33.35 25.09
C ASN A 411 3.26 -32.21 25.13
N PRO A 412 2.89 -31.68 26.31
CA PRO A 412 1.71 -30.81 26.49
C PRO A 412 1.80 -29.42 25.82
N HIS A 413 2.95 -29.07 25.23
CA HIS A 413 3.09 -27.88 24.38
C HIS A 413 2.62 -28.11 22.94
N LEU A 414 2.58 -29.37 22.48
CA LEU A 414 2.15 -29.74 21.13
C LEU A 414 0.63 -29.60 20.99
N LYS A 415 0.18 -29.12 19.83
CA LYS A 415 -1.22 -29.06 19.41
C LYS A 415 -1.41 -29.90 18.14
N LEU A 416 -2.49 -30.69 18.10
CA LEU A 416 -2.84 -31.51 16.95
C LEU A 416 -4.09 -30.96 16.27
N LEU A 417 -3.96 -30.52 15.02
CA LEU A 417 -5.08 -30.05 14.22
C LEU A 417 -5.37 -31.05 13.09
N ILE A 418 -6.61 -31.16 12.67
CA ILE A 418 -6.95 -31.78 11.36
C ILE A 418 -7.08 -30.66 10.34
N SER A 419 -6.40 -30.80 9.20
CA SER A 419 -6.63 -29.96 8.03
C SER A 419 -7.64 -30.65 7.11
N VAL A 420 -8.67 -29.91 6.68
CA VAL A 420 -9.68 -30.40 5.74
C VAL A 420 -9.48 -29.72 4.39
N GLY A 421 -9.51 -30.51 3.32
CA GLY A 421 -9.28 -30.03 1.96
C GLY A 421 -7.86 -30.27 1.44
N GLY A 422 -7.16 -29.19 1.15
CA GLY A 422 -5.96 -29.19 0.29
C GLY A 422 -6.33 -29.34 -1.19
N TRP A 423 -5.31 -29.37 -2.03
CA TRP A 423 -5.40 -29.28 -3.50
C TRP A 423 -6.56 -30.09 -4.12
N SER A 424 -6.59 -31.41 -3.90
CA SER A 424 -7.55 -32.33 -4.55
C SER A 424 -8.84 -32.61 -3.78
N TRP A 425 -8.95 -32.25 -2.49
CA TRP A 425 -10.18 -32.39 -1.70
C TRP A 425 -10.87 -31.04 -1.43
N SER A 426 -10.42 -29.98 -2.11
CA SER A 426 -11.10 -28.68 -2.13
C SER A 426 -12.36 -28.63 -3.00
N ASN A 427 -12.64 -29.70 -3.73
CA ASN A 427 -13.63 -29.74 -4.81
C ASN A 427 -15.07 -29.39 -4.41
N ASN A 428 -15.44 -29.55 -3.14
CA ASN A 428 -16.80 -29.33 -2.65
C ASN A 428 -16.96 -28.16 -1.66
N PHE A 429 -15.92 -27.37 -1.36
CA PHE A 429 -16.06 -26.25 -0.43
C PHE A 429 -17.08 -25.20 -0.89
N SER A 430 -17.08 -24.78 -2.16
CA SER A 430 -18.09 -23.82 -2.66
C SER A 430 -19.51 -24.36 -2.53
N ASN A 431 -19.68 -25.69 -2.65
CA ASN A 431 -20.96 -26.35 -2.45
C ASN A 431 -21.38 -26.33 -0.96
N MET A 432 -20.48 -26.71 -0.06
CA MET A 432 -20.70 -26.75 1.39
C MET A 432 -20.87 -25.35 2.00
N ALA A 433 -20.08 -24.36 1.56
CA ALA A 433 -20.12 -23.01 2.10
C ALA A 433 -21.39 -22.23 1.69
N ARG A 434 -22.11 -22.68 0.64
CA ARG A 434 -23.21 -21.94 0.00
C ARG A 434 -24.41 -21.65 0.89
N THR A 435 -24.85 -22.63 1.68
CA THR A 435 -26.10 -22.56 2.47
C THR A 435 -25.82 -22.56 3.96
N GLU A 436 -26.74 -22.04 4.77
CA GLU A 436 -26.55 -22.09 6.23
C GLU A 436 -26.68 -23.53 6.75
N GLU A 437 -27.55 -24.31 6.13
CA GLU A 437 -27.75 -25.74 6.33
C GLU A 437 -26.43 -26.52 6.22
N THR A 438 -25.73 -26.40 5.09
CA THR A 438 -24.48 -27.12 4.82
C THR A 438 -23.30 -26.58 5.63
N ARG A 439 -23.22 -25.26 5.87
CA ARG A 439 -22.22 -24.68 6.80
C ARG A 439 -22.40 -25.18 8.24
N ARG A 440 -23.63 -25.35 8.71
CA ARG A 440 -23.93 -25.90 10.04
C ARG A 440 -23.66 -27.40 10.12
N ALA A 441 -23.94 -28.16 9.06
CA ALA A 441 -23.56 -29.58 8.97
C ALA A 441 -22.03 -29.73 9.10
N PHE A 442 -21.27 -28.98 8.29
CA PHE A 442 -19.81 -28.93 8.39
C PHE A 442 -19.32 -28.57 9.79
N ALA A 443 -19.73 -27.41 10.33
CA ALA A 443 -19.26 -26.94 11.64
C ALA A 443 -19.60 -27.90 12.81
N ASN A 444 -20.74 -28.58 12.76
CA ASN A 444 -21.08 -29.60 13.76
C ASN A 444 -20.23 -30.87 13.58
N SER A 445 -20.05 -31.35 12.33
CA SER A 445 -19.22 -32.51 12.04
C SER A 445 -17.74 -32.28 12.42
N VAL A 446 -17.23 -31.06 12.29
CA VAL A 446 -15.92 -30.64 12.80
C VAL A 446 -15.84 -30.89 14.31
N VAL A 447 -16.80 -30.37 15.10
CA VAL A 447 -16.81 -30.56 16.56
C VAL A 447 -16.83 -32.05 16.94
N ASP A 448 -17.66 -32.85 16.26
CA ASP A 448 -17.73 -34.30 16.50
C ASP A 448 -16.42 -35.01 16.13
N PHE A 449 -15.75 -34.59 15.04
CA PHE A 449 -14.43 -35.11 14.62
C PHE A 449 -13.32 -34.76 15.62
N LEU A 450 -13.24 -33.49 16.07
CA LEU A 450 -12.26 -33.06 17.06
C LEU A 450 -12.44 -33.78 18.40
N ARG A 451 -13.69 -34.03 18.82
CA ARG A 451 -14.01 -34.78 20.04
C ARG A 451 -13.69 -36.27 19.89
N ALA A 452 -14.09 -36.91 18.78
CA ALA A 452 -13.90 -38.35 18.56
C ALA A 452 -12.42 -38.76 18.46
N TYR A 453 -11.60 -37.94 17.80
CA TYR A 453 -10.18 -38.22 17.56
C TYR A 453 -9.23 -37.41 18.45
N MET A 454 -9.77 -36.79 19.51
CA MET A 454 -9.02 -36.08 20.55
C MET A 454 -8.10 -34.99 20.03
N LEU A 455 -8.57 -34.16 19.10
CA LEU A 455 -7.79 -33.09 18.46
C LEU A 455 -7.96 -31.74 19.16
N ASP A 456 -7.08 -30.80 18.86
CA ASP A 456 -6.98 -29.46 19.47
C ASP A 456 -7.56 -28.34 18.60
N GLY A 457 -7.79 -28.58 17.30
CA GLY A 457 -8.42 -27.61 16.43
C GLY A 457 -8.60 -28.06 14.98
N LEU A 458 -9.20 -27.17 14.20
CA LEU A 458 -9.40 -27.31 12.75
C LEU A 458 -8.47 -26.37 12.00
N ASP A 459 -7.88 -26.86 10.92
CA ASP A 459 -7.31 -26.06 9.84
C ASP A 459 -8.19 -26.21 8.59
N ILE A 460 -8.54 -25.12 7.92
CA ILE A 460 -9.32 -25.16 6.66
C ILE A 460 -8.41 -24.82 5.51
N ASP A 461 -8.23 -25.75 4.58
CA ASP A 461 -7.40 -25.60 3.39
C ASP A 461 -8.29 -25.67 2.15
N TRP A 462 -8.95 -24.55 1.83
CA TRP A 462 -9.78 -24.43 0.64
C TRP A 462 -8.97 -23.78 -0.48
N GLU A 463 -8.69 -24.57 -1.51
CA GLU A 463 -7.93 -24.18 -2.71
C GLU A 463 -8.81 -24.06 -3.99
N TYR A 464 -9.34 -22.88 -4.36
CA TYR A 464 -9.49 -21.66 -3.57
C TYR A 464 -10.90 -21.05 -3.78
N PRO A 465 -11.37 -20.16 -2.88
CA PRO A 465 -12.62 -19.42 -3.07
C PRO A 465 -12.66 -18.64 -4.39
N VAL A 466 -13.79 -18.71 -5.11
CA VAL A 466 -14.08 -18.02 -6.39
C VAL A 466 -13.29 -18.51 -7.60
N GLU A 467 -11.96 -18.68 -7.52
CA GLU A 467 -11.08 -18.98 -8.66
C GLU A 467 -9.80 -19.73 -8.26
N GLY A 468 -9.13 -20.39 -9.21
CA GLY A 468 -7.97 -21.26 -8.97
C GLY A 468 -8.33 -22.69 -8.56
N GLY A 469 -7.38 -23.43 -7.97
CA GLY A 469 -7.53 -24.85 -7.62
C GLY A 469 -7.54 -25.80 -8.84
N GLU A 470 -7.90 -27.06 -8.62
CA GLU A 470 -8.09 -28.05 -9.70
C GLU A 470 -9.28 -27.69 -10.60
N ASP A 471 -9.27 -28.19 -11.84
CA ASP A 471 -10.30 -27.87 -12.85
C ASP A 471 -11.72 -28.26 -12.40
N ASP A 472 -11.86 -29.35 -11.63
CA ASP A 472 -13.15 -29.85 -11.14
C ASP A 472 -13.62 -29.21 -9.83
N ASN A 473 -12.84 -28.29 -9.24
CA ASN A 473 -13.25 -27.60 -8.03
C ASN A 473 -14.50 -26.72 -8.27
N ALA A 474 -15.55 -26.96 -7.49
CA ALA A 474 -16.73 -26.11 -7.47
C ALA A 474 -16.35 -24.71 -6.96
N ARG A 475 -16.83 -23.67 -7.65
CA ARG A 475 -16.50 -22.27 -7.37
C ARG A 475 -17.64 -21.34 -7.78
N GLY A 476 -17.81 -20.23 -7.06
CA GLY A 476 -18.79 -19.19 -7.38
C GLY A 476 -18.41 -17.82 -6.81
N PRO A 477 -18.85 -16.70 -7.41
CA PRO A 477 -18.57 -15.36 -6.90
C PRO A 477 -19.11 -15.12 -5.48
N GLU A 478 -20.12 -15.89 -5.05
CA GLU A 478 -20.66 -15.91 -3.69
C GLU A 478 -19.70 -16.52 -2.65
N ASP A 479 -18.68 -17.28 -3.05
CA ASP A 479 -17.65 -17.83 -2.16
C ASP A 479 -17.01 -16.73 -1.31
N ARG A 480 -16.93 -15.50 -1.86
CA ARG A 480 -16.45 -14.31 -1.16
C ARG A 480 -17.24 -13.95 0.10
N ASP A 481 -18.54 -14.14 0.09
CA ASP A 481 -19.39 -13.91 1.27
C ASP A 481 -19.48 -15.18 2.11
N ASN A 482 -19.54 -16.34 1.44
CA ASN A 482 -19.70 -17.65 2.07
C ASN A 482 -18.48 -18.12 2.86
N PHE A 483 -17.25 -17.77 2.46
CA PHE A 483 -16.03 -18.08 3.22
C PHE A 483 -16.07 -17.41 4.60
N ALA A 484 -16.39 -16.12 4.65
CA ALA A 484 -16.52 -15.37 5.91
C ALA A 484 -17.63 -15.94 6.80
N LEU A 485 -18.78 -16.32 6.21
CA LEU A 485 -19.87 -16.98 6.93
C LEU A 485 -19.48 -18.38 7.43
N MET A 486 -18.71 -19.14 6.65
CA MET A 486 -18.21 -20.48 7.00
C MET A 486 -17.26 -20.40 8.20
N VAL A 487 -16.22 -19.55 8.15
CA VAL A 487 -15.27 -19.45 9.27
C VAL A 487 -15.94 -18.91 10.54
N GLN A 488 -16.94 -18.02 10.42
CA GLN A 488 -17.77 -17.62 11.55
C GLN A 488 -18.59 -18.79 12.11
N THR A 489 -19.27 -19.55 11.23
CA THR A 489 -20.14 -20.68 11.62
C THR A 489 -19.35 -21.76 12.36
N VAL A 490 -18.11 -22.04 11.93
CA VAL A 490 -17.18 -22.94 12.62
C VAL A 490 -16.78 -22.35 13.99
N ARG A 491 -16.36 -21.08 14.06
CA ARG A 491 -15.92 -20.45 15.31
C ARG A 491 -17.00 -20.46 16.39
N GLU A 492 -18.25 -20.18 16.01
CA GLU A 492 -19.43 -20.29 16.88
C GLU A 492 -19.61 -21.72 17.43
N ALA A 493 -19.44 -22.75 16.59
CA ALA A 493 -19.56 -24.14 17.01
C ALA A 493 -18.40 -24.59 17.93
N LEU A 494 -17.18 -24.15 17.62
CA LEU A 494 -15.98 -24.42 18.45
C LEU A 494 -16.03 -23.71 19.80
N ASP A 495 -16.52 -22.47 19.85
CA ASP A 495 -16.70 -21.71 21.11
C ASP A 495 -17.84 -22.34 21.95
N ALA A 496 -18.93 -22.77 21.30
CA ALA A 496 -20.02 -23.50 21.94
C ALA A 496 -19.57 -24.84 22.56
N ALA A 497 -18.84 -25.66 21.80
CA ALA A 497 -18.27 -26.92 22.27
C ALA A 497 -17.24 -26.71 23.39
N GLY A 498 -16.35 -25.72 23.21
CA GLY A 498 -15.34 -25.37 24.19
C GLY A 498 -15.91 -24.94 25.55
N SER A 499 -17.08 -24.29 25.57
CA SER A 499 -17.83 -23.94 26.78
C SER A 499 -18.24 -25.17 27.61
N GLU A 500 -18.58 -26.27 26.94
CA GLU A 500 -18.95 -27.54 27.58
C GLU A 500 -17.68 -28.28 28.05
N ASP A 501 -16.77 -28.50 27.12
CA ASP A 501 -15.58 -29.35 27.32
C ASP A 501 -14.57 -28.69 28.29
N GLY A 502 -14.54 -27.35 28.33
CA GLY A 502 -13.53 -26.59 29.06
C GLY A 502 -12.22 -26.45 28.32
N LYS A 503 -12.27 -26.51 26.99
CA LYS A 503 -11.15 -26.47 26.07
C LYS A 503 -11.31 -25.30 25.11
N TYR A 504 -10.23 -24.62 24.76
CA TYR A 504 -10.23 -23.69 23.64
C TYR A 504 -9.75 -24.41 22.39
N TYR A 505 -10.68 -24.64 21.46
CA TYR A 505 -10.37 -25.24 20.17
C TYR A 505 -9.81 -24.20 19.21
N LEU A 506 -8.69 -24.53 18.56
CA LEU A 506 -8.05 -23.68 17.56
C LEU A 506 -8.80 -23.73 16.22
N GLN A 507 -8.80 -22.62 15.49
CA GLN A 507 -9.30 -22.53 14.12
C GLN A 507 -8.32 -21.74 13.25
N THR A 508 -7.72 -22.42 12.28
CA THR A 508 -6.73 -21.86 11.36
C THR A 508 -7.16 -22.07 9.92
N ILE A 509 -6.44 -21.43 8.99
CA ILE A 509 -6.55 -21.75 7.56
C ILE A 509 -5.15 -21.87 6.95
N ALA A 510 -5.06 -22.64 5.87
CA ALA A 510 -4.07 -22.37 4.83
C ALA A 510 -4.63 -21.27 3.90
N ALA A 511 -3.78 -20.31 3.52
CA ALA A 511 -4.16 -19.19 2.66
C ALA A 511 -3.24 -19.09 1.45
N SER A 512 -3.80 -18.82 0.28
CA SER A 512 -2.98 -18.50 -0.89
C SER A 512 -2.32 -17.12 -0.73
N GLN A 513 -1.07 -17.05 -1.15
CA GLN A 513 -0.21 -15.87 -1.18
C GLN A 513 -0.66 -14.74 -2.13
N GLY A 514 -1.78 -14.91 -2.87
CA GLY A 514 -2.27 -13.99 -3.89
C GLY A 514 -3.21 -12.88 -3.38
N ASP A 515 -3.16 -11.70 -4.00
CA ASP A 515 -4.07 -10.57 -3.67
C ASP A 515 -5.55 -10.87 -3.99
N ASN A 516 -5.79 -11.83 -4.90
CA ASN A 516 -7.11 -12.37 -5.19
C ASN A 516 -7.68 -13.13 -3.98
N PHE A 517 -6.90 -13.99 -3.32
CA PHE A 517 -7.34 -14.70 -2.12
C PHE A 517 -7.71 -13.75 -0.98
N VAL A 518 -6.90 -12.71 -0.72
CA VAL A 518 -7.21 -11.66 0.26
C VAL A 518 -8.61 -11.05 0.01
N THR A 519 -8.96 -10.85 -1.26
CA THR A 519 -10.26 -10.30 -1.69
C THR A 519 -11.39 -11.32 -1.64
N ASN A 520 -11.13 -12.55 -2.09
CA ASN A 520 -12.06 -13.67 -2.27
C ASN A 520 -12.33 -14.45 -0.98
N ALA A 521 -11.50 -14.31 0.05
CA ALA A 521 -11.74 -14.83 1.39
C ALA A 521 -12.23 -13.74 2.38
N LYS A 522 -12.38 -12.48 1.93
CA LYS A 522 -12.59 -11.28 2.77
C LYS A 522 -11.66 -11.27 4.00
N LEU A 523 -10.37 -11.45 3.75
CA LEU A 523 -9.47 -11.99 4.76
C LEU A 523 -9.39 -11.14 6.05
N ALA A 524 -9.52 -9.82 5.97
CA ALA A 524 -9.61 -8.93 7.14
C ALA A 524 -10.81 -9.23 8.05
N ASP A 525 -12.00 -9.47 7.50
CA ASP A 525 -13.20 -9.77 8.28
C ASP A 525 -13.14 -11.21 8.80
N SER A 526 -12.76 -12.16 7.94
CA SER A 526 -12.58 -13.57 8.26
C SER A 526 -11.54 -13.79 9.37
N SER A 527 -10.44 -13.03 9.38
CA SER A 527 -9.36 -13.13 10.38
C SER A 527 -9.82 -12.91 11.82
N ARG A 528 -11.00 -12.34 12.05
CA ARG A 528 -11.57 -12.16 13.41
C ARG A 528 -11.99 -13.48 14.05
N TYR A 529 -12.36 -14.46 13.22
CA TYR A 529 -12.82 -15.79 13.63
C TYR A 529 -11.72 -16.85 13.60
N LEU A 530 -10.52 -16.50 13.10
CA LEU A 530 -9.36 -17.37 13.01
C LEU A 530 -8.37 -17.07 14.13
N ASP A 531 -7.68 -18.08 14.62
CA ASP A 531 -6.60 -17.94 15.58
C ASP A 531 -5.33 -17.41 14.89
N PHE A 532 -4.95 -18.06 13.77
CA PHE A 532 -3.91 -17.60 12.85
C PHE A 532 -4.14 -18.16 11.43
N ILE A 533 -3.36 -17.64 10.48
CA ILE A 533 -3.39 -17.93 9.05
C ILE A 533 -1.99 -18.41 8.64
N ASN A 534 -1.94 -19.55 7.95
CA ASN A 534 -0.72 -20.12 7.40
C ASN A 534 -0.65 -19.77 5.90
N ILE A 535 0.16 -18.78 5.51
CA ILE A 535 0.24 -18.38 4.09
C ILE A 535 1.11 -19.37 3.33
N MET A 536 0.60 -19.96 2.26
CA MET A 536 1.33 -20.88 1.38
C MET A 536 2.31 -20.13 0.46
N THR A 537 3.36 -19.52 1.05
CA THR A 537 4.38 -18.74 0.34
C THR A 537 5.42 -19.61 -0.40
N TYR A 538 4.93 -20.59 -1.14
CA TYR A 538 5.66 -21.53 -2.00
C TYR A 538 4.84 -21.80 -3.27
N ASP A 539 5.27 -22.72 -4.14
CA ASP A 539 4.61 -22.99 -5.42
C ASP A 539 4.46 -21.74 -6.32
N TYR A 540 5.38 -20.76 -6.19
CA TYR A 540 5.50 -19.64 -7.12
C TYR A 540 6.00 -20.06 -8.53
N SER A 541 6.46 -21.30 -8.65
CA SER A 541 7.00 -21.95 -9.86
C SER A 541 6.74 -23.44 -9.77
N GLY A 542 6.48 -24.14 -10.87
CA GLY A 542 6.28 -25.58 -10.79
C GLY A 542 6.12 -26.30 -12.12
N SER A 543 5.52 -27.49 -12.06
CA SER A 543 5.45 -28.44 -13.17
C SER A 543 4.54 -28.00 -14.32
N TRP A 544 3.65 -27.02 -14.07
CA TRP A 544 2.72 -26.40 -15.00
C TRP A 544 3.37 -25.45 -16.01
N GLU A 545 4.62 -25.02 -15.83
CA GLU A 545 5.32 -24.18 -16.81
C GLU A 545 6.77 -24.63 -17.10
N PRO A 546 7.28 -24.42 -18.33
CA PRO A 546 8.65 -24.76 -18.70
C PRO A 546 9.68 -23.71 -18.22
N PHE A 547 9.24 -22.61 -17.62
CA PHE A 547 10.13 -21.55 -17.13
C PHE A 547 10.70 -21.93 -15.77
N ALA A 548 12.02 -22.04 -15.66
CA ALA A 548 12.70 -22.38 -14.42
C ALA A 548 13.00 -21.13 -13.59
N HIS A 549 12.34 -21.04 -12.43
CA HIS A 549 12.54 -20.00 -11.43
C HIS A 549 12.30 -20.59 -10.03
N HIS A 550 12.24 -19.76 -8.99
CA HIS A 550 12.26 -20.24 -7.60
C HIS A 550 10.89 -20.66 -7.06
N ASN A 551 10.84 -21.78 -6.32
CA ASN A 551 9.64 -22.30 -5.67
C ASN A 551 9.12 -21.38 -4.55
N SER A 552 10.03 -20.92 -3.69
CA SER A 552 9.78 -19.93 -2.63
C SER A 552 10.94 -18.93 -2.55
N PRO A 553 10.95 -17.91 -3.44
CA PRO A 553 11.86 -16.78 -3.33
C PRO A 553 11.40 -15.90 -2.16
N LEU A 554 12.32 -15.53 -1.26
CA LEU A 554 11.99 -14.73 -0.09
C LEU A 554 11.70 -13.27 -0.44
N TYR A 555 12.49 -12.71 -1.36
CA TYR A 555 12.42 -11.33 -1.83
C TYR A 555 12.40 -11.25 -3.36
N TYR A 556 12.02 -10.09 -3.90
CA TYR A 556 12.09 -9.81 -5.33
C TYR A 556 13.53 -9.67 -5.84
N ASP A 557 13.88 -10.44 -6.87
CA ASP A 557 15.07 -10.22 -7.68
C ASP A 557 14.73 -9.40 -8.95
N THR A 558 15.32 -8.21 -9.05
CA THR A 558 15.24 -7.32 -10.22
C THR A 558 15.66 -7.95 -11.56
N LYS A 559 16.39 -9.08 -11.55
CA LYS A 559 16.76 -9.83 -12.75
C LYS A 559 15.70 -10.83 -13.22
N HIS A 560 14.69 -11.11 -12.40
CA HIS A 560 13.60 -11.99 -12.79
C HIS A 560 12.88 -11.38 -14.01
N PRO A 561 12.80 -12.07 -15.16
CA PRO A 561 12.36 -11.47 -16.43
C PRO A 561 10.84 -11.30 -16.54
N LYS A 562 10.09 -11.75 -15.53
CA LYS A 562 8.62 -11.67 -15.45
C LYS A 562 8.19 -10.50 -14.57
N ASP A 563 7.21 -9.77 -15.07
CA ASP A 563 6.57 -8.59 -14.51
C ASP A 563 5.74 -8.86 -13.24
N TYR A 564 5.31 -10.12 -12.99
CA TYR A 564 4.67 -10.51 -11.73
C TYR A 564 5.64 -10.64 -10.53
N ALA A 565 6.95 -10.77 -10.77
CA ALA A 565 7.94 -11.11 -9.74
C ALA A 565 8.09 -10.11 -8.57
N PRO A 566 7.86 -8.79 -8.71
CA PRO A 566 7.82 -7.87 -7.58
C PRO A 566 6.80 -8.27 -6.50
N ARG A 567 5.69 -8.89 -6.89
CA ARG A 567 4.61 -9.35 -5.99
C ARG A 567 4.69 -10.86 -5.68
N ASN A 568 5.20 -11.66 -6.61
CA ASN A 568 5.31 -13.11 -6.48
C ASN A 568 6.62 -13.53 -5.80
N ASN A 569 6.68 -13.27 -4.49
CA ASN A 569 7.73 -13.70 -3.56
C ASN A 569 7.15 -13.70 -2.14
N THR A 570 7.79 -14.41 -1.22
CA THR A 570 7.31 -14.62 0.16
C THR A 570 6.99 -13.30 0.88
N LEU A 571 7.89 -12.32 0.81
CA LEU A 571 7.64 -10.99 1.36
C LEU A 571 6.39 -10.35 0.72
N GLY A 572 6.25 -10.44 -0.60
CA GLY A 572 5.08 -9.95 -1.34
C GLY A 572 3.78 -10.60 -0.87
N GLY A 573 3.76 -11.91 -0.64
CA GLY A 573 2.61 -12.65 -0.09
C GLY A 573 2.21 -12.15 1.30
N VAL A 574 3.17 -12.12 2.22
CA VAL A 574 2.98 -11.61 3.59
C VAL A 574 2.48 -10.17 3.59
N LEU A 575 3.12 -9.28 2.83
CA LEU A 575 2.69 -7.88 2.73
C LEU A 575 1.31 -7.74 2.08
N GLY A 576 0.92 -8.65 1.18
CA GLY A 576 -0.43 -8.71 0.61
C GLY A 576 -1.50 -8.86 1.70
N GLU A 577 -1.35 -9.81 2.61
CA GLU A 577 -2.30 -10.02 3.71
C GLU A 577 -2.28 -8.88 4.74
N LEU A 578 -1.09 -8.41 5.13
CA LEU A 578 -0.95 -7.32 6.09
C LEU A 578 -1.57 -6.01 5.57
N ASN A 579 -1.32 -5.67 4.29
CA ASN A 579 -1.95 -4.53 3.63
C ASN A 579 -3.45 -4.77 3.38
N GLY A 580 -3.85 -6.04 3.22
CA GLY A 580 -5.24 -6.49 3.17
C GLY A 580 -6.02 -6.30 4.47
N GLY A 581 -5.34 -5.99 5.58
CA GLY A 581 -5.93 -5.71 6.89
C GLY A 581 -5.83 -6.86 7.90
N VAL A 582 -5.09 -7.92 7.61
CA VAL A 582 -4.82 -9.00 8.57
C VAL A 582 -3.82 -8.51 9.64
N PRO A 583 -4.08 -8.72 10.94
CA PRO A 583 -3.12 -8.36 11.99
C PRO A 583 -1.86 -9.22 11.95
N HIS A 584 -0.68 -8.60 12.09
CA HIS A 584 0.62 -9.29 12.04
C HIS A 584 0.73 -10.50 12.98
N TYR A 585 0.16 -10.41 14.19
CA TYR A 585 0.16 -11.49 15.19
C TYR A 585 -0.71 -12.71 14.80
N LYS A 586 -1.31 -12.72 13.61
CA LYS A 586 -2.05 -13.85 13.04
C LYS A 586 -1.39 -14.46 11.78
N VAL A 587 -0.32 -13.89 11.24
CA VAL A 587 0.24 -14.30 9.93
C VAL A 587 1.47 -15.18 10.09
N GLN A 588 1.45 -16.40 9.57
CA GLN A 588 2.62 -17.30 9.55
C GLN A 588 3.15 -17.49 8.12
N ILE A 589 4.48 -17.47 7.96
CA ILE A 589 5.15 -17.71 6.67
C ILE A 589 5.17 -19.22 6.39
N GLY A 590 4.60 -19.65 5.25
CA GLY A 590 4.68 -21.02 4.76
C GLY A 590 6.01 -21.30 4.04
N ILE A 591 6.60 -22.45 4.33
CA ILE A 591 7.93 -22.86 3.89
C ILE A 591 7.84 -24.24 3.22
N PRO A 592 8.38 -24.42 2.00
CA PRO A 592 8.42 -25.72 1.38
C PRO A 592 9.64 -26.51 1.88
N PHE A 593 9.42 -27.71 2.42
CA PHE A 593 10.46 -28.71 2.69
C PHE A 593 10.73 -29.60 1.46
N TYR A 594 10.50 -29.04 0.28
CA TYR A 594 10.71 -29.63 -1.04
C TYR A 594 11.16 -28.56 -2.04
N GLY A 595 11.80 -29.03 -3.12
CA GLY A 595 12.17 -28.24 -4.28
C GLY A 595 11.38 -28.59 -5.53
N LYS A 596 11.52 -27.77 -6.58
CA LYS A 596 10.98 -28.04 -7.92
C LYS A 596 12.10 -28.17 -8.96
N GLY A 597 11.88 -28.93 -10.02
CA GLY A 597 12.91 -29.24 -11.02
C GLY A 597 12.47 -29.28 -12.49
N TRP A 598 13.41 -28.96 -13.38
CA TRP A 598 13.25 -28.89 -14.84
C TRP A 598 14.41 -29.56 -15.57
N ILE A 599 14.19 -29.98 -16.83
CA ILE A 599 15.19 -30.61 -17.71
C ILE A 599 15.42 -29.81 -19.00
N GLY A 600 16.59 -30.01 -19.62
CA GLY A 600 16.94 -29.38 -20.89
C GLY A 600 17.08 -27.85 -20.78
N CYS A 601 17.40 -27.35 -19.60
CA CYS A 601 17.57 -25.93 -19.36
C CYS A 601 18.83 -25.37 -20.04
N PRO A 602 18.76 -24.17 -20.66
CA PRO A 602 19.93 -23.41 -21.10
C PRO A 602 20.96 -23.15 -19.99
N ALA A 603 22.15 -22.67 -20.38
CA ALA A 603 23.26 -22.45 -19.46
C ALA A 603 22.87 -21.60 -18.24
N ALA A 604 23.34 -22.02 -17.06
CA ALA A 604 22.98 -21.54 -15.72
C ALA A 604 21.63 -22.02 -15.15
N GLY A 605 20.66 -22.44 -15.97
CA GLY A 605 19.36 -22.99 -15.53
C GLY A 605 18.35 -21.95 -15.01
N GLU A 606 18.79 -21.09 -14.10
CA GLU A 606 17.96 -20.06 -13.46
C GLU A 606 17.43 -19.01 -14.44
N TYR A 607 16.13 -18.69 -14.32
CA TYR A 607 15.38 -17.77 -15.19
C TYR A 607 15.46 -18.10 -16.69
N GLN A 608 15.59 -19.38 -17.03
CA GLN A 608 15.57 -19.87 -18.41
C GLN A 608 14.25 -20.58 -18.72
N THR A 609 13.81 -20.51 -19.98
CA THR A 609 12.81 -21.45 -20.49
C THR A 609 13.52 -22.77 -20.81
N CYS A 610 13.19 -23.80 -20.05
CA CYS A 610 13.68 -25.17 -20.21
C CYS A 610 12.82 -25.96 -21.19
N GLN A 611 13.14 -27.24 -21.41
CA GLN A 611 12.35 -28.11 -22.29
C GLN A 611 11.01 -28.50 -21.63
N SER A 612 11.06 -28.87 -20.35
CA SER A 612 9.89 -29.23 -19.53
C SER A 612 10.28 -29.23 -18.05
N SER A 613 9.30 -29.39 -17.17
CA SER A 613 9.53 -29.90 -15.82
C SER A 613 10.22 -31.28 -15.86
N ALA A 614 10.90 -31.65 -14.77
CA ALA A 614 11.62 -32.91 -14.70
C ALA A 614 10.63 -34.09 -14.70
N PRO A 615 10.76 -35.10 -15.57
CA PRO A 615 9.89 -36.27 -15.62
C PRO A 615 10.28 -37.31 -14.55
N PHE A 616 10.79 -36.84 -13.41
CA PHE A 616 11.24 -37.59 -12.25
C PHE A 616 11.27 -36.64 -11.03
N GLY A 617 11.29 -37.23 -9.84
CA GLY A 617 11.39 -36.56 -8.54
C GLY A 617 11.41 -37.61 -7.44
N THR A 618 11.30 -37.22 -6.17
CA THR A 618 11.39 -38.18 -5.05
C THR A 618 10.18 -39.10 -5.00
N TRP A 619 8.97 -38.54 -5.16
CA TRP A 619 7.69 -39.27 -5.14
C TRP A 619 6.80 -38.96 -6.35
N GLU A 620 6.93 -37.74 -6.91
CA GLU A 620 6.16 -37.24 -8.04
C GLU A 620 7.09 -36.50 -9.03
N ASN A 621 6.64 -36.31 -10.27
CA ASN A 621 7.47 -35.69 -11.30
C ASN A 621 7.67 -34.19 -11.05
N GLY A 622 8.93 -33.77 -10.96
CA GLY A 622 9.30 -32.36 -10.83
C GLY A 622 9.31 -31.82 -9.41
N ALA A 623 8.98 -32.62 -8.39
CA ALA A 623 9.13 -32.25 -6.98
C ALA A 623 10.14 -33.17 -6.25
N PHE A 624 10.93 -32.57 -5.37
CA PHE A 624 12.05 -33.23 -4.70
C PHE A 624 12.03 -32.92 -3.21
N ASP A 625 11.91 -33.93 -2.34
CA ASP A 625 12.01 -33.75 -0.89
C ASP A 625 13.36 -33.09 -0.55
N PHE A 626 13.41 -32.17 0.42
CA PHE A 626 14.68 -31.52 0.79
C PHE A 626 15.77 -32.53 1.17
N THR A 627 15.40 -33.61 1.86
CA THR A 627 16.31 -34.72 2.23
C THR A 627 16.92 -35.39 0.99
N ASP A 628 16.13 -35.61 -0.06
CA ASP A 628 16.62 -36.21 -1.31
C ASP A 628 17.60 -35.26 -2.02
N ILE A 629 17.30 -33.95 -2.02
CA ILE A 629 18.22 -32.92 -2.51
C ILE A 629 19.53 -32.93 -1.71
N GLU A 630 19.45 -33.00 -0.38
CA GLU A 630 20.60 -33.01 0.54
C GLU A 630 21.51 -34.24 0.35
N GLU A 631 20.93 -35.43 0.19
CA GLU A 631 21.66 -36.70 0.13
C GLU A 631 22.11 -37.11 -1.28
N ASN A 632 21.30 -36.85 -2.31
CA ASN A 632 21.51 -37.41 -3.65
C ASN A 632 21.91 -36.37 -4.73
N TYR A 633 21.67 -35.07 -4.49
CA TYR A 633 21.96 -34.02 -5.47
C TYR A 633 23.01 -33.01 -5.00
N LEU A 634 23.03 -32.63 -3.72
CA LEU A 634 23.89 -31.58 -3.19
C LEU A 634 25.37 -32.01 -3.12
N ASN A 635 26.19 -31.51 -4.05
CA ASN A 635 27.59 -31.90 -4.31
C ASN A 635 27.75 -33.28 -5.00
N HIS A 636 26.69 -33.84 -5.56
CA HIS A 636 26.70 -35.12 -6.26
C HIS A 636 26.65 -34.94 -7.79
N GLU A 637 27.12 -35.94 -8.54
CA GLU A 637 26.94 -36.15 -10.00
C GLU A 637 27.11 -34.93 -10.95
N GLY A 638 27.87 -33.92 -10.55
CA GLY A 638 28.08 -32.70 -11.36
C GLY A 638 27.04 -31.60 -11.18
N TYR A 639 26.11 -31.75 -10.22
CA TYR A 639 25.25 -30.66 -9.76
C TYR A 639 26.07 -29.61 -9.01
N ALA A 640 26.11 -28.39 -9.53
CA ALA A 640 26.75 -27.26 -8.90
C ALA A 640 25.72 -26.46 -8.08
N LYS A 641 25.98 -26.24 -6.79
CA LYS A 641 25.15 -25.35 -5.97
C LYS A 641 25.29 -23.91 -6.41
N GLN A 642 24.14 -23.27 -6.57
CA GLN A 642 23.94 -21.87 -6.84
C GLN A 642 23.18 -21.23 -5.66
N TRP A 643 23.30 -19.92 -5.54
CA TRP A 643 22.62 -19.12 -4.52
C TRP A 643 22.27 -17.76 -5.12
N ASN A 644 20.99 -17.43 -5.16
CA ASN A 644 20.55 -16.12 -5.61
C ASN A 644 20.52 -15.17 -4.39
N GLU A 645 21.49 -14.25 -4.35
CA GLU A 645 21.63 -13.30 -3.23
C GLU A 645 20.48 -12.28 -3.13
N ALA A 646 19.70 -12.05 -4.19
CA ALA A 646 18.55 -11.15 -4.14
C ALA A 646 17.32 -11.86 -3.59
N SER A 647 16.97 -13.03 -4.12
CA SER A 647 15.80 -13.82 -3.69
C SER A 647 16.02 -14.62 -2.40
N LYS A 648 17.28 -14.84 -1.98
CA LYS A 648 17.70 -15.70 -0.85
C LYS A 648 17.23 -17.16 -1.00
N ALA A 649 17.15 -17.63 -2.24
CA ALA A 649 16.81 -19.01 -2.59
C ALA A 649 18.05 -19.79 -3.08
N ALA A 650 18.04 -21.09 -2.82
CA ALA A 650 19.06 -22.02 -3.30
C ALA A 650 18.63 -22.71 -4.60
N SER A 651 19.62 -23.08 -5.40
CA SER A 651 19.42 -23.85 -6.62
C SER A 651 20.59 -24.80 -6.88
N LEU A 652 20.35 -25.86 -7.65
CA LEU A 652 21.38 -26.73 -8.21
C LEU A 652 21.23 -26.71 -9.73
N PHE A 653 22.34 -26.61 -10.46
CA PHE A 653 22.36 -26.78 -11.91
C PHE A 653 23.40 -27.81 -12.33
N ASN A 654 23.01 -28.75 -13.16
CA ASN A 654 23.90 -29.73 -13.77
C ASN A 654 24.09 -29.43 -15.26
N PRO A 655 25.27 -28.92 -15.68
CA PRO A 655 25.50 -28.50 -17.06
C PRO A 655 25.65 -29.68 -18.05
N ALA A 656 25.77 -30.92 -17.58
CA ALA A 656 25.94 -32.08 -18.45
C ALA A 656 24.61 -32.65 -18.98
N ASN A 657 23.53 -32.51 -18.19
CA ASN A 657 22.18 -32.97 -18.55
C ASN A 657 21.13 -31.83 -18.62
N GLY A 658 21.52 -30.59 -18.24
CA GLY A 658 20.64 -29.43 -18.26
C GLY A 658 19.54 -29.48 -17.18
N VAL A 659 19.74 -30.22 -16.09
CA VAL A 659 18.80 -30.24 -14.96
C VAL A 659 19.01 -29.00 -14.09
N PHE A 660 17.93 -28.29 -13.79
CA PHE A 660 17.87 -27.22 -12.79
C PHE A 660 16.90 -27.61 -11.69
N LEU A 661 17.32 -27.46 -10.43
CA LEU A 661 16.50 -27.67 -9.23
C LEU A 661 16.53 -26.39 -8.38
N THR A 662 15.39 -26.00 -7.79
CA THR A 662 15.32 -24.89 -6.81
C THR A 662 14.73 -25.38 -5.50
N TYR A 663 15.22 -24.87 -4.37
CA TYR A 663 14.84 -25.32 -3.03
C TYR A 663 15.20 -24.24 -1.98
N ASN A 664 14.71 -24.43 -0.75
CA ASN A 664 15.17 -23.67 0.41
C ASN A 664 16.12 -24.53 1.25
N ASP A 665 17.13 -23.92 1.85
CA ASP A 665 18.15 -24.60 2.65
C ASP A 665 18.33 -23.96 4.04
N GLU A 666 19.31 -24.43 4.82
CA GLU A 666 19.65 -23.84 6.13
C GLU A 666 19.86 -22.31 6.04
N ALA A 667 20.47 -21.82 4.95
CA ALA A 667 20.70 -20.40 4.74
C ALA A 667 19.40 -19.63 4.47
N SER A 668 18.49 -20.16 3.64
CA SER A 668 17.14 -19.63 3.44
C SER A 668 16.37 -19.55 4.76
N MET A 669 16.43 -20.58 5.61
CA MET A 669 15.73 -20.58 6.92
C MET A 669 16.18 -19.41 7.81
N MET A 670 17.47 -19.05 7.83
CA MET A 670 17.97 -17.92 8.63
C MET A 670 17.35 -16.58 8.17
N TYR A 671 17.19 -16.41 6.85
CA TYR A 671 16.58 -15.21 6.29
C TYR A 671 15.04 -15.20 6.48
N ILE A 672 14.38 -16.35 6.41
CA ILE A 672 12.93 -16.46 6.71
C ILE A 672 12.67 -16.11 8.18
N ALA A 673 13.45 -16.66 9.11
CA ALA A 673 13.37 -16.31 10.52
C ALA A 673 13.70 -14.83 10.79
N SER A 674 14.68 -14.27 10.08
CA SER A 674 14.96 -12.83 10.10
C SER A 674 13.75 -12.01 9.63
N LEU A 675 13.08 -12.42 8.55
CA LEU A 675 11.90 -11.73 8.02
C LEU A 675 10.74 -11.77 9.01
N ALA A 676 10.41 -12.95 9.57
CA ALA A 676 9.38 -13.11 10.59
C ALA A 676 9.61 -12.15 11.77
N LYS A 677 10.82 -12.12 12.33
CA LYS A 677 11.20 -11.22 13.43
C LYS A 677 11.18 -9.74 13.06
N SER A 678 11.39 -9.40 11.79
CA SER A 678 11.40 -8.02 11.29
C SER A 678 10.01 -7.46 11.01
N LEU A 679 9.06 -8.31 10.68
CA LEU A 679 7.64 -7.97 10.48
C LEU A 679 6.79 -8.21 11.75
N ASP A 680 7.44 -8.58 12.86
CA ASP A 680 6.84 -8.98 14.13
C ASP A 680 5.79 -10.10 14.00
N LEU A 681 6.09 -11.10 13.16
CA LEU A 681 5.21 -12.25 12.93
C LEU A 681 5.33 -13.30 14.05
N PRO A 682 4.24 -14.04 14.34
CA PRO A 682 4.19 -15.05 15.38
C PRO A 682 4.92 -16.36 15.06
N GLY A 683 5.27 -16.64 13.80
CA GLY A 683 5.76 -17.96 13.47
C GLY A 683 5.90 -18.29 11.98
N VAL A 684 6.09 -19.58 11.74
CA VAL A 684 6.25 -20.21 10.43
C VAL A 684 5.49 -21.53 10.37
N MET A 685 5.04 -21.86 9.17
CA MET A 685 4.44 -23.14 8.81
C MET A 685 5.31 -23.85 7.78
N SER A 686 5.41 -25.18 7.81
CA SER A 686 6.07 -25.95 6.75
C SER A 686 5.21 -27.04 6.10
N TRP A 687 5.25 -27.06 4.76
CA TRP A 687 4.77 -28.17 3.93
C TRP A 687 5.97 -28.91 3.33
N GLU A 688 6.28 -30.14 3.71
CA GLU A 688 5.66 -30.97 4.74
C GLU A 688 6.75 -31.77 5.47
N ILE A 689 6.48 -32.20 6.71
CA ILE A 689 7.53 -32.64 7.64
C ILE A 689 8.35 -33.83 7.13
N SER A 690 7.77 -34.72 6.31
CA SER A 690 8.48 -35.87 5.74
C SER A 690 9.54 -35.51 4.70
N GLY A 691 9.55 -34.26 4.20
CA GLY A 691 10.56 -33.76 3.27
C GLY A 691 11.90 -33.44 3.95
N ASP A 692 11.90 -33.19 5.26
CA ASP A 692 13.07 -32.82 6.08
C ASP A 692 13.39 -33.92 7.13
N ARG A 693 13.61 -35.15 6.68
CA ARG A 693 13.85 -36.33 7.54
C ARG A 693 15.12 -36.19 8.39
N ASN A 694 16.14 -35.54 7.84
CA ASN A 694 17.37 -35.21 8.55
C ASN A 694 17.20 -34.03 9.54
N ARG A 695 16.02 -33.41 9.56
CA ARG A 695 15.62 -32.30 10.44
C ARG A 695 16.50 -31.06 10.27
N THR A 696 17.19 -30.91 9.14
CA THR A 696 18.13 -29.81 8.86
C THR A 696 17.40 -28.47 8.86
N LEU A 697 16.25 -28.38 8.19
CA LEU A 697 15.46 -27.14 8.11
C LEU A 697 14.71 -26.88 9.43
N THR A 698 14.10 -27.91 10.00
CA THR A 698 13.31 -27.86 11.24
C THR A 698 14.18 -27.44 12.43
N THR A 699 15.36 -28.06 12.60
CA THR A 699 16.33 -27.71 13.66
C THR A 699 16.82 -26.28 13.49
N ARG A 700 16.95 -25.80 12.24
CA ARG A 700 17.37 -24.42 12.01
C ARG A 700 16.29 -23.42 12.40
N LEU A 701 15.04 -23.68 12.01
CA LEU A 701 13.90 -22.83 12.38
C LEU A 701 13.71 -22.80 13.90
N ALA A 702 13.71 -23.95 14.58
CA ALA A 702 13.54 -24.04 16.03
C ALA A 702 14.68 -23.35 16.81
N LYS A 703 15.88 -23.27 16.23
CA LYS A 703 16.97 -22.44 16.77
C LYS A 703 16.68 -20.95 16.63
N ASP A 704 16.32 -20.49 15.42
CA ASP A 704 16.21 -19.06 15.12
C ASP A 704 14.87 -18.44 15.56
N LEU A 705 13.85 -19.27 15.79
CA LEU A 705 12.53 -18.96 16.31
C LEU A 705 12.20 -19.95 17.46
N PRO A 706 12.74 -19.74 18.68
CA PRO A 706 12.52 -20.67 19.79
C PRO A 706 11.05 -20.71 20.27
N ILE A 707 10.68 -21.86 20.85
CA ILE A 707 9.28 -22.23 21.18
C ILE A 707 9.07 -22.61 22.66
N ASN A 708 10.04 -22.28 23.51
CA ASN A 708 10.19 -22.85 24.86
C ASN A 708 10.45 -21.78 25.95
N GLY A 709 10.09 -20.53 25.67
CA GLY A 709 10.30 -19.37 26.50
C GLY A 709 11.76 -18.98 26.71
N GLN A 710 12.72 -19.56 25.98
CA GLN A 710 14.15 -19.23 26.09
C GLN A 710 14.63 -18.46 24.85
N PRO A 711 14.92 -17.15 24.97
CA PRO A 711 15.48 -16.37 23.87
C PRO A 711 16.78 -16.98 23.35
N ASN A 712 16.95 -17.04 22.02
CA ASN A 712 18.14 -17.57 21.38
C ASN A 712 19.37 -16.71 21.71
N ALA A 713 20.23 -17.21 22.60
CA ALA A 713 21.45 -16.51 23.04
C ALA A 713 22.50 -16.30 21.93
N ASP A 714 22.45 -17.10 20.85
CA ASP A 714 23.31 -16.94 19.66
C ASP A 714 22.75 -15.92 18.65
N ALA A 715 21.55 -15.35 18.88
CA ALA A 715 20.91 -14.44 17.93
C ALA A 715 21.78 -13.21 17.63
N LEU A 716 21.86 -12.86 16.34
CA LEU A 716 22.63 -11.70 15.89
C LEU A 716 21.78 -10.43 16.05
N ALA A 717 22.31 -9.44 16.79
CA ALA A 717 21.61 -8.18 17.02
C ALA A 717 21.44 -7.35 15.74
N ALA A 718 20.31 -6.66 15.61
CA ALA A 718 20.05 -5.74 14.51
C ALA A 718 21.04 -4.55 14.50
N PRO A 719 21.40 -4.01 13.32
CA PRO A 719 22.08 -2.73 13.23
C PRO A 719 21.24 -1.62 13.87
N THR A 720 21.88 -0.78 14.70
CA THR A 720 21.23 0.35 15.39
C THR A 720 21.71 1.68 14.82
N GLU A 721 21.02 2.78 15.12
CA GLU A 721 21.45 4.14 14.73
C GLU A 721 21.63 4.34 13.20
N LEU A 722 20.82 3.64 12.39
CA LEU A 722 20.78 3.82 10.94
C LEU A 722 20.33 5.25 10.59
N LYS A 723 21.19 5.97 9.86
CA LYS A 723 20.95 7.36 9.44
C LYS A 723 21.63 7.70 8.13
N ALA A 724 21.10 8.70 7.43
CA ALA A 724 21.79 9.30 6.30
C ALA A 724 22.98 10.14 6.80
N ALA A 725 24.17 9.84 6.29
CA ALA A 725 25.39 10.61 6.52
C ALA A 725 25.55 11.73 5.50
N THR A 726 25.25 11.46 4.23
CA THR A 726 25.14 12.46 3.17
C THR A 726 23.95 12.13 2.25
N VAL A 727 23.29 13.15 1.73
CA VAL A 727 22.14 13.04 0.81
C VAL A 727 22.43 13.90 -0.41
N GLY A 728 22.65 13.24 -1.55
CA GLY A 728 22.75 13.86 -2.85
C GLY A 728 21.45 13.74 -3.64
N SER A 729 21.46 14.20 -4.88
CA SER A 729 20.28 14.16 -5.75
C SER A 729 20.07 12.83 -6.44
N ASN A 730 21.09 11.99 -6.51
CA ASN A 730 21.03 10.63 -7.05
C ASN A 730 21.83 9.62 -6.19
N THR A 731 22.23 10.04 -4.99
CA THR A 731 23.01 9.25 -4.04
C THR A 731 22.54 9.48 -2.61
N ILE A 732 22.63 8.45 -1.77
CA ILE A 732 22.49 8.56 -0.31
C ILE A 732 23.57 7.70 0.33
N GLU A 733 24.44 8.31 1.15
CA GLU A 733 25.34 7.57 2.02
C GLU A 733 24.63 7.31 3.36
N VAL A 734 24.46 6.05 3.72
CA VAL A 734 23.91 5.62 5.02
C VAL A 734 25.00 5.08 5.94
N LYS A 735 24.83 5.27 7.25
CA LYS A 735 25.71 4.79 8.32
C LYS A 735 24.89 4.25 9.48
N TRP A 736 25.43 3.26 10.18
CA TRP A 736 24.83 2.62 11.35
C TRP A 736 25.91 2.23 12.38
N HIS A 737 25.49 1.77 13.56
CA HIS A 737 26.37 1.18 14.56
C HIS A 737 26.54 -0.33 14.31
N ALA A 738 27.76 -0.83 14.53
CA ALA A 738 28.09 -2.23 14.27
C ALA A 738 27.35 -3.20 15.20
N SER A 739 26.82 -4.28 14.64
CA SER A 739 26.35 -5.44 15.40
C SER A 739 27.54 -6.30 15.82
N THR A 740 27.58 -6.71 17.09
CA THR A 740 28.65 -7.59 17.58
C THR A 740 28.57 -8.95 16.86
N ARG A 741 29.72 -9.49 16.44
CA ARG A 741 29.90 -10.66 15.53
C ARG A 741 29.55 -10.47 14.05
N ALA A 742 28.94 -9.35 13.65
CA ALA A 742 28.62 -9.16 12.24
C ALA A 742 29.89 -9.05 11.37
N THR A 743 29.91 -9.82 10.29
CA THR A 743 31.00 -9.88 9.30
C THR A 743 30.66 -9.13 8.02
N ALA A 744 29.36 -8.93 7.76
CA ALA A 744 28.82 -8.18 6.65
C ALA A 744 27.46 -7.57 7.05
N TYR A 745 26.99 -6.66 6.23
CA TYR A 745 25.69 -6.01 6.31
C TYR A 745 25.07 -5.97 4.91
N GLU A 746 23.76 -6.19 4.84
CA GLU A 746 23.00 -6.11 3.58
C GLU A 746 22.05 -4.93 3.67
N VAL A 747 22.09 -4.07 2.65
CA VAL A 747 21.37 -2.80 2.60
C VAL A 747 20.23 -2.93 1.61
N TYR A 748 19.02 -2.64 2.06
CA TYR A 748 17.79 -2.78 1.31
C TYR A 748 17.14 -1.41 1.10
N VAL A 749 16.58 -1.19 -0.09
CA VAL A 749 15.83 0.01 -0.46
C VAL A 749 14.45 -0.42 -0.93
N GLY A 750 13.39 0.01 -0.24
CA GLY A 750 12.03 -0.45 -0.53
C GLY A 750 11.90 -1.98 -0.47
N LYS A 751 12.60 -2.62 0.47
CA LYS A 751 12.72 -4.09 0.62
C LYS A 751 13.38 -4.83 -0.56
N VAL A 752 13.99 -4.15 -1.52
CA VAL A 752 14.85 -4.75 -2.57
C VAL A 752 16.32 -4.62 -2.15
N LEU A 753 17.11 -5.69 -2.32
CA LEU A 753 18.54 -5.68 -1.99
C LEU A 753 19.31 -4.70 -2.90
N ALA A 754 19.90 -3.67 -2.31
CA ALA A 754 20.74 -2.70 -3.01
C ALA A 754 22.24 -3.06 -2.99
N GLY A 755 22.67 -3.84 -2.00
CA GLY A 755 24.02 -4.42 -1.96
C GLY A 755 24.51 -4.81 -0.56
N THR A 756 25.74 -5.31 -0.51
CA THR A 756 26.37 -5.84 0.71
C THR A 756 27.69 -5.12 0.99
N THR A 757 28.03 -4.93 2.27
CA THR A 757 29.30 -4.30 2.71
C THR A 757 29.81 -4.96 3.99
N SER A 758 31.13 -4.99 4.19
CA SER A 758 31.75 -5.39 5.47
C SER A 758 31.92 -4.23 6.45
N GLY A 759 31.77 -2.98 5.99
CA GLY A 759 31.80 -1.79 6.82
C GLY A 759 30.42 -1.35 7.33
N THR A 760 30.38 -0.38 8.24
CA THR A 760 29.13 0.18 8.80
C THR A 760 28.59 1.37 8.00
N SER A 761 28.83 1.36 6.69
CA SER A 761 28.43 2.43 5.77
C SER A 761 28.24 1.90 4.36
N PHE A 762 27.24 2.43 3.66
CA PHE A 762 26.97 2.11 2.25
C PHE A 762 26.53 3.36 1.49
N THR A 763 26.95 3.49 0.23
CA THR A 763 26.50 4.58 -0.65
C THR A 763 25.57 4.02 -1.70
N LEU A 764 24.28 4.32 -1.57
CA LEU A 764 23.28 4.12 -2.60
C LEU A 764 23.55 5.09 -3.75
N THR A 765 23.42 4.62 -4.98
CA THR A 765 23.65 5.42 -6.20
C THR A 765 22.59 5.11 -7.25
N GLY A 766 22.43 6.00 -8.25
CA GLY A 766 21.42 5.81 -9.30
C GLY A 766 19.99 6.10 -8.84
N LEU A 767 19.85 6.80 -7.71
CA LEU A 767 18.54 7.18 -7.17
C LEU A 767 17.92 8.29 -8.01
N ALA A 768 16.58 8.32 -8.07
CA ALA A 768 15.83 9.42 -8.64
C ALA A 768 15.88 10.63 -7.68
N PRO A 769 15.97 11.87 -8.18
CA PRO A 769 15.92 13.07 -7.34
C PRO A 769 14.53 13.33 -6.75
N GLU A 770 14.46 14.12 -5.68
CA GLU A 770 13.22 14.45 -4.94
C GLU A 770 12.32 13.21 -4.63
N THR A 771 12.94 12.04 -4.45
CA THR A 771 12.24 10.76 -4.27
C THR A 771 12.45 10.26 -2.84
N ASN A 772 11.37 9.84 -2.19
CA ASN A 772 11.46 9.24 -0.86
C ASN A 772 11.89 7.78 -0.98
N TYR A 773 12.89 7.40 -0.20
CA TYR A 773 13.39 6.04 -0.06
C TYR A 773 13.23 5.56 1.38
N SER A 774 12.75 4.34 1.53
CA SER A 774 12.79 3.59 2.79
C SER A 774 14.02 2.68 2.75
N ILE A 775 14.97 2.90 3.66
CA ILE A 775 16.23 2.16 3.72
C ILE A 775 16.29 1.36 5.03
N GLU A 776 16.69 0.10 4.93
CA GLU A 776 16.91 -0.78 6.08
C GLU A 776 18.21 -1.56 5.90
N VAL A 777 18.79 -2.00 7.00
CA VAL A 777 20.02 -2.79 7.00
C VAL A 777 19.86 -3.98 7.94
N LEU A 778 20.24 -5.18 7.48
CA LEU A 778 20.43 -6.34 8.35
C LEU A 778 21.91 -6.68 8.49
N ALA A 779 22.27 -7.32 9.60
CA ALA A 779 23.61 -7.80 9.90
C ALA A 779 23.73 -9.29 9.57
N VAL A 780 24.91 -9.71 9.12
CA VAL A 780 25.20 -11.09 8.71
C VAL A 780 26.52 -11.57 9.32
N GLU A 781 26.49 -12.73 9.96
CA GLU A 781 27.67 -13.47 10.45
C GLU A 781 27.97 -14.63 9.50
N LYS A 782 29.16 -14.64 8.90
CA LYS A 782 29.71 -15.76 8.11
C LYS A 782 31.00 -16.26 8.76
N ALA A 783 31.13 -17.57 8.97
CA ALA A 783 32.33 -18.20 9.51
C ALA A 783 32.90 -19.18 8.47
N GLY A 784 34.12 -18.91 7.98
CA GLY A 784 34.73 -19.67 6.88
C GLY A 784 33.98 -19.51 5.54
N GLY A 785 33.28 -18.40 5.34
CA GLY A 785 32.42 -18.15 4.17
C GLY A 785 30.99 -18.69 4.31
N VAL A 786 30.76 -19.63 5.23
CA VAL A 786 29.43 -20.22 5.50
C VAL A 786 28.60 -19.30 6.38
N LEU A 787 27.33 -19.06 6.01
CA LEU A 787 26.37 -18.29 6.79
C LEU A 787 26.13 -18.95 8.16
N ARG A 788 26.06 -18.16 9.24
CA ARG A 788 25.84 -18.66 10.61
C ARG A 788 24.61 -18.04 11.27
N ASN A 789 24.46 -16.72 11.18
CA ASN A 789 23.34 -15.99 11.75
C ASN A 789 23.01 -14.77 10.87
N VAL A 790 21.72 -14.43 10.83
CA VAL A 790 21.17 -13.23 10.19
C VAL A 790 20.38 -12.48 11.26
N SER A 791 20.59 -11.17 11.40
CA SER A 791 19.76 -10.36 12.31
C SER A 791 18.41 -10.04 11.68
N MET A 792 17.44 -9.60 12.48
CA MET A 792 16.32 -8.81 11.94
C MET A 792 16.83 -7.51 11.28
N PHE A 793 16.00 -6.85 10.49
CA PHE A 793 16.28 -5.51 9.96
C PHE A 793 16.44 -4.46 11.07
N SER A 794 17.24 -3.43 10.79
CA SER A 794 17.24 -2.18 11.54
C SER A 794 15.87 -1.48 11.48
N SER A 795 15.65 -0.47 12.32
CA SER A 795 14.56 0.48 12.10
C SER A 795 14.65 1.12 10.70
N VAL A 796 13.49 1.37 10.07
CA VAL A 796 13.40 1.99 8.74
C VAL A 796 13.91 3.44 8.77
N LEU A 797 14.87 3.75 7.91
CA LEU A 797 15.26 5.11 7.60
C LEU A 797 14.46 5.62 6.39
N ALA A 798 13.47 6.47 6.64
CA ALA A 798 12.80 7.24 5.58
C ALA A 798 13.64 8.49 5.25
N VAL A 799 14.08 8.62 4.00
CA VAL A 799 14.94 9.72 3.54
C VAL A 799 14.60 10.11 2.11
N LYS A 800 14.52 11.41 1.83
CA LYS A 800 14.29 11.95 0.49
C LYS A 800 15.63 12.29 -0.15
N THR A 801 15.89 11.86 -1.39
CA THR A 801 16.96 12.47 -2.20
C THR A 801 16.64 13.95 -2.40
N ILE A 802 17.66 14.79 -2.38
CA ILE A 802 17.45 16.21 -2.67
C ILE A 802 17.16 16.41 -4.16
N GLN A 803 16.56 17.55 -4.50
CA GLN A 803 16.55 18.06 -5.86
C GLN A 803 17.99 18.04 -6.40
N PRO A 804 18.21 17.74 -7.70
CA PRO A 804 19.47 18.10 -8.32
C PRO A 804 19.71 19.57 -8.02
N PRO A 805 20.97 20.02 -7.88
CA PRO A 805 21.23 21.43 -8.01
C PRO A 805 20.62 21.85 -9.35
N VAL A 806 19.46 22.53 -9.28
CA VAL A 806 19.01 23.37 -10.37
C VAL A 806 20.04 24.46 -10.35
N VAL A 807 21.15 24.23 -11.06
CA VAL A 807 22.03 25.28 -11.53
C VAL A 807 21.15 25.98 -12.55
N PRO A 808 20.57 27.15 -12.25
CA PRO A 808 19.89 27.90 -13.27
C PRO A 808 21.05 28.36 -14.15
N SER A 809 21.07 27.88 -15.39
CA SER A 809 22.07 28.27 -16.39
C SER A 809 22.09 29.81 -16.44
N GLY A 810 23.10 30.42 -15.81
CA GLY A 810 23.15 31.88 -15.63
C GLY A 810 23.79 32.40 -14.32
N ILE A 811 23.56 31.79 -13.14
CA ILE A 811 23.89 32.46 -11.86
C ILE A 811 25.41 32.64 -11.61
N THR A 812 26.27 31.82 -12.22
CA THR A 812 27.73 31.96 -12.05
C THR A 812 28.29 33.08 -12.92
N PHE A 813 29.12 33.95 -12.31
CA PHE A 813 29.82 35.02 -13.02
C PHE A 813 30.86 34.40 -13.97
N GLN A 814 30.50 34.13 -15.23
CA GLN A 814 31.38 33.49 -16.22
C GLN A 814 32.64 34.34 -16.50
N SER A 815 33.76 33.99 -15.89
CA SER A 815 34.98 34.79 -15.85
C SER A 815 35.85 34.74 -17.12
N SER A 816 35.32 34.30 -18.27
CA SER A 816 36.16 33.98 -19.45
C SER A 816 35.55 34.27 -20.83
N VAL A 817 34.26 34.56 -20.97
CA VAL A 817 33.66 34.87 -22.29
C VAL A 817 33.83 36.35 -22.61
N LYS A 818 34.88 36.70 -23.36
CA LYS A 818 35.11 38.05 -23.91
C LYS A 818 34.30 38.38 -25.18
N VAL A 819 33.42 37.49 -25.63
CA VAL A 819 32.68 37.65 -26.88
C VAL A 819 31.29 38.19 -26.58
N GLY A 820 31.06 39.46 -26.90
CA GLY A 820 29.78 40.14 -26.82
C GLY A 820 29.55 41.05 -28.03
N LEU A 821 28.44 41.80 -28.03
CA LEU A 821 28.17 42.78 -29.08
C LEU A 821 29.25 43.89 -29.11
N GLU A 822 29.60 44.38 -30.30
CA GLU A 822 30.49 45.54 -30.45
C GLU A 822 29.87 46.76 -29.76
N THR A 823 30.60 47.37 -28.83
CA THR A 823 30.19 48.58 -28.12
C THR A 823 31.04 49.77 -28.56
N ARG A 824 30.43 50.97 -28.60
CA ARG A 824 31.15 52.25 -28.69
C ARG A 824 30.79 53.11 -27.51
N SER A 825 31.80 53.53 -26.75
CA SER A 825 31.64 54.30 -25.51
C SER A 825 32.11 55.75 -25.66
N VAL A 826 31.37 56.68 -25.07
CA VAL A 826 31.70 58.12 -24.99
C VAL A 826 31.52 58.56 -23.54
N LYS A 827 32.54 59.19 -22.95
CA LYS A 827 32.46 59.71 -21.57
C LYS A 827 31.81 61.10 -21.57
N GLU A 828 30.72 61.22 -20.82
CA GLU A 828 29.90 62.43 -20.69
C GLU A 828 29.82 62.81 -19.21
N GLY A 829 30.82 63.54 -18.72
CA GLY A 829 30.95 63.87 -17.30
C GLY A 829 31.22 62.63 -16.44
N GLU A 830 30.34 62.36 -15.48
CA GLU A 830 30.40 61.15 -14.62
C GLU A 830 29.74 59.91 -15.26
N ARG A 831 29.13 60.06 -16.44
CA ARG A 831 28.41 59.02 -17.19
C ARG A 831 29.23 58.48 -18.36
N LEU A 832 29.04 57.21 -18.70
CA LEU A 832 29.55 56.58 -19.92
C LEU A 832 28.38 56.21 -20.84
N ALA A 833 28.23 56.91 -21.96
CA ALA A 833 27.22 56.63 -22.97
C ALA A 833 27.70 55.52 -23.92
N ILE A 834 26.92 54.45 -24.04
CA ILE A 834 27.20 53.24 -24.82
C ILE A 834 26.22 53.17 -26.00
N SER A 835 26.75 53.00 -27.20
CA SER A 835 25.96 52.73 -28.41
C SER A 835 26.37 51.41 -29.03
N LEU A 836 25.38 50.66 -29.54
CA LEU A 836 25.56 49.41 -30.27
C LEU A 836 25.46 49.69 -31.77
N PRO A 837 26.52 49.50 -32.58
CA PRO A 837 26.44 49.72 -34.03
C PRO A 837 25.50 48.68 -34.69
N THR A 838 24.31 49.12 -35.12
CA THR A 838 23.19 48.24 -35.52
C THR A 838 23.61 47.14 -36.51
N ASP A 839 24.29 47.46 -37.60
CA ASP A 839 24.71 46.48 -38.60
C ASP A 839 25.67 45.40 -38.04
N ALA A 840 26.55 45.78 -37.10
CA ALA A 840 27.48 44.85 -36.47
C ALA A 840 26.76 43.96 -35.45
N ALA A 841 25.88 44.56 -34.64
CA ALA A 841 25.05 43.85 -33.68
C ALA A 841 24.12 42.83 -34.36
N LEU A 842 23.43 43.21 -35.43
CA LEU A 842 22.55 42.31 -36.19
C LEU A 842 23.29 41.09 -36.74
N ARG A 843 24.49 41.27 -37.31
CA ARG A 843 25.33 40.15 -37.78
C ARG A 843 25.77 39.24 -36.64
N ALA A 844 26.21 39.82 -35.52
CA ALA A 844 26.63 39.06 -34.34
C ALA A 844 25.48 38.25 -33.73
N ILE A 845 24.29 38.84 -33.61
CA ILE A 845 23.08 38.15 -33.14
C ILE A 845 22.71 37.01 -34.09
N GLN A 846 22.65 37.26 -35.41
CA GLN A 846 22.33 36.21 -36.39
C GLN A 846 23.29 35.02 -36.30
N ALA A 847 24.60 35.29 -36.21
CA ALA A 847 25.65 34.27 -36.11
C ALA A 847 25.72 33.52 -34.76
N SER A 848 25.20 34.11 -33.68
CA SER A 848 25.20 33.49 -32.35
C SER A 848 24.29 32.26 -32.28
N SER A 849 24.77 31.16 -31.70
CA SER A 849 23.94 30.03 -31.28
C SER A 849 23.33 30.19 -29.89
N SER A 850 23.75 31.22 -29.14
CA SER A 850 23.24 31.54 -27.80
C SER A 850 21.94 32.35 -27.88
N SER A 851 21.00 32.04 -26.98
CA SER A 851 19.81 32.85 -26.68
C SER A 851 20.13 34.05 -25.80
N GLU A 852 21.16 33.95 -24.95
CA GLU A 852 21.75 35.08 -24.22
C GLU A 852 22.69 35.87 -25.12
N ILE A 853 22.47 37.18 -25.21
CA ILE A 853 23.22 38.11 -26.04
C ILE A 853 23.95 39.12 -25.13
N PRO A 854 25.25 38.91 -24.84
CA PRO A 854 25.98 39.75 -23.90
C PRO A 854 26.46 41.07 -24.51
N VAL A 855 26.28 42.16 -23.75
CA VAL A 855 26.87 43.48 -23.92
C VAL A 855 27.87 43.68 -22.78
N ILE A 856 29.15 43.64 -23.11
CA ILE A 856 30.25 43.78 -22.14
C ILE A 856 30.75 45.23 -22.20
N ILE A 857 30.82 45.89 -21.04
CA ILE A 857 31.18 47.31 -20.92
C ILE A 857 32.46 47.43 -20.08
N ASP A 858 33.55 47.82 -20.74
CA ASP A 858 34.82 48.15 -20.10
C ASP A 858 34.89 49.65 -19.78
N GLY A 859 35.17 50.02 -18.53
CA GLY A 859 35.49 51.40 -18.13
C GLY A 859 34.88 51.87 -16.80
N GLU A 860 35.62 52.73 -16.10
CA GLU A 860 35.20 53.34 -14.84
C GLU A 860 34.34 54.60 -15.05
N ALA A 861 33.12 54.57 -14.50
CA ALA A 861 32.16 55.67 -14.43
C ALA A 861 31.25 55.45 -13.22
N LYS A 862 30.48 56.48 -12.79
CA LYS A 862 29.42 56.28 -11.78
C LYS A 862 28.14 55.71 -12.39
N GLN A 863 27.94 55.93 -13.69
CA GLN A 863 26.75 55.51 -14.41
C GLN A 863 27.09 55.16 -15.86
N ILE A 864 26.46 54.12 -16.38
CA ILE A 864 26.41 53.78 -17.80
C ILE A 864 25.01 54.06 -18.35
N GLN A 865 24.92 54.48 -19.61
CA GLN A 865 23.65 54.52 -20.35
C GLN A 865 23.82 53.86 -21.72
N ILE A 866 23.01 52.85 -22.01
CA ILE A 866 23.07 52.04 -23.23
C ILE A 866 21.89 52.37 -24.12
N ALA A 867 22.14 52.63 -25.40
CA ALA A 867 21.12 52.77 -26.44
C ALA A 867 21.04 51.49 -27.28
N VAL A 868 19.88 50.85 -27.30
CA VAL A 868 19.57 49.65 -28.09
C VAL A 868 18.48 50.01 -29.09
N SER A 869 18.76 49.92 -30.40
CA SER A 869 17.74 50.23 -31.42
C SER A 869 16.70 49.13 -31.54
N LYS A 870 15.48 49.47 -31.96
CA LYS A 870 14.39 48.50 -32.13
C LYS A 870 14.77 47.29 -33.01
N GLU A 871 15.63 47.49 -34.02
CA GLU A 871 16.09 46.41 -34.90
C GLU A 871 16.91 45.36 -34.13
N ILE A 872 17.73 45.81 -33.16
CA ILE A 872 18.49 44.92 -32.28
C ILE A 872 17.53 44.16 -31.37
N VAL A 873 16.54 44.84 -30.76
CA VAL A 873 15.54 44.20 -29.88
C VAL A 873 14.76 43.12 -30.63
N ALA A 874 14.27 43.44 -31.83
CA ALA A 874 13.56 42.49 -32.69
C ALA A 874 14.44 41.30 -33.13
N ALA A 875 15.73 41.52 -33.41
CA ALA A 875 16.65 40.46 -33.79
C ALA A 875 16.99 39.51 -32.64
N ILE A 876 17.06 40.00 -31.40
CA ILE A 876 17.20 39.15 -30.21
C ILE A 876 15.88 38.40 -29.96
N ALA A 877 14.72 39.05 -30.08
CA ALA A 877 13.41 38.39 -29.93
C ALA A 877 13.18 37.26 -30.94
N ALA A 878 13.75 37.36 -32.14
CA ALA A 878 13.69 36.30 -33.15
C ALA A 878 14.48 35.01 -32.78
N LYS A 879 15.27 35.01 -31.70
CA LYS A 879 16.00 33.81 -31.22
C LYS A 879 15.14 32.84 -30.41
N GLY A 880 13.93 33.24 -29.98
CA GLY A 880 13.00 32.38 -29.25
C GLY A 880 12.56 32.96 -27.90
N ASN A 881 11.72 32.22 -27.18
CA ASN A 881 11.07 32.68 -25.95
C ASN A 881 12.02 32.92 -24.78
N ASP A 882 13.18 32.25 -24.80
CA ASP A 882 14.22 32.29 -23.76
C ASP A 882 15.38 33.22 -24.11
N ALA A 883 15.21 34.06 -25.15
CA ALA A 883 16.22 35.02 -25.57
C ALA A 883 16.33 36.20 -24.59
N ALA A 884 17.56 36.62 -24.28
CA ALA A 884 17.83 37.65 -23.29
C ALA A 884 18.97 38.59 -23.71
N LEU A 885 18.85 39.87 -23.34
CA LEU A 885 19.94 40.84 -23.39
C LEU A 885 20.65 40.83 -22.03
N VAL A 886 21.95 40.51 -22.04
CA VAL A 886 22.78 40.36 -20.83
C VAL A 886 23.77 41.51 -20.74
N ILE A 887 23.65 42.40 -19.76
CA ILE A 887 24.52 43.58 -19.61
C ILE A 887 25.53 43.32 -18.50
N ARG A 888 26.82 43.27 -18.82
CA ARG A 888 27.91 43.06 -17.86
C ARG A 888 28.76 44.32 -17.71
N TRP A 889 28.86 44.83 -16.48
CA TRP A 889 29.67 46.00 -16.15
C TRP A 889 30.23 45.85 -14.73
N ASN A 890 31.56 45.82 -14.58
CA ASN A 890 32.24 45.59 -13.29
C ASN A 890 31.71 44.32 -12.57
N ASP A 891 31.38 44.43 -11.29
CA ASP A 891 30.86 43.36 -10.42
C ASP A 891 29.32 43.18 -10.53
N ILE A 892 28.65 43.72 -11.57
CA ILE A 892 27.20 43.56 -11.78
C ILE A 892 26.84 43.03 -13.19
N SER A 893 25.84 42.16 -13.26
CA SER A 893 25.19 41.71 -14.50
C SER A 893 23.68 41.93 -14.43
N PHE A 894 23.06 42.26 -15.56
CA PHE A 894 21.61 42.37 -15.67
C PHE A 894 21.13 41.56 -16.86
N ASP A 895 20.28 40.58 -16.60
CA ASP A 895 19.78 39.67 -17.63
C ASP A 895 18.30 40.00 -17.85
N ILE A 896 18.02 40.52 -19.04
CA ILE A 896 16.73 41.09 -19.42
C ILE A 896 16.11 40.17 -20.48
N PRO A 897 15.10 39.35 -20.15
CA PRO A 897 14.39 38.55 -21.13
C PRO A 897 13.82 39.47 -22.21
N ILE A 898 14.15 39.25 -23.48
CA ILE A 898 13.89 40.25 -24.53
C ILE A 898 12.39 40.49 -24.74
N LEU A 899 11.57 39.47 -24.48
CA LEU A 899 10.10 39.55 -24.51
C LEU A 899 9.49 40.32 -23.32
N SER A 900 10.31 40.84 -22.41
CA SER A 900 9.89 41.85 -21.41
C SER A 900 9.93 43.28 -21.96
N LEU A 901 10.50 43.49 -23.15
CA LEU A 901 10.67 44.81 -23.79
C LEU A 901 9.76 44.94 -25.04
N PRO A 902 9.31 46.16 -25.39
CA PRO A 902 8.61 46.42 -26.64
C PRO A 902 9.58 46.26 -27.82
N THR A 903 9.27 45.33 -28.72
CA THR A 903 10.14 44.95 -29.85
C THR A 903 10.13 45.93 -31.02
N ASP A 904 9.27 46.95 -30.97
CA ASP A 904 9.06 47.97 -32.00
C ASP A 904 9.67 49.34 -31.66
N LYS A 905 10.20 49.52 -30.44
CA LYS A 905 10.74 50.79 -29.92
C LYS A 905 12.25 50.74 -29.66
N ASP A 906 12.90 51.90 -29.77
CA ASP A 906 14.27 52.07 -29.26
C ASP A 906 14.23 52.04 -27.73
N ILE A 907 15.20 51.35 -27.12
CA ILE A 907 15.33 51.16 -25.69
C ILE A 907 16.57 51.88 -25.18
N ARG A 908 16.44 52.51 -24.01
CA ARG A 908 17.53 53.12 -23.25
C ARG A 908 17.60 52.45 -21.89
N ILE A 909 18.79 52.03 -21.49
CA ILE A 909 19.03 51.35 -20.21
C ILE A 909 20.08 52.14 -19.45
N THR A 910 19.75 52.61 -18.25
CA THR A 910 20.62 53.40 -17.37
C THR A 910 20.91 52.61 -16.11
N ILE A 911 22.20 52.45 -15.78
CA ILE A 911 22.67 51.65 -14.63
C ILE A 911 23.76 52.43 -13.91
N GLY A 912 23.69 52.58 -12.58
CA GLY A 912 24.73 53.31 -11.84
C GLY A 912 24.42 53.61 -10.39
N GLU A 913 25.23 54.49 -9.81
CA GLU A 913 24.99 55.06 -8.47
C GLU A 913 23.66 55.86 -8.46
N PRO A 914 22.77 55.65 -7.46
CA PRO A 914 21.57 56.46 -7.27
C PRO A 914 21.88 57.94 -7.02
N ASP A 915 20.89 58.82 -7.22
CA ASP A 915 21.04 60.23 -6.88
C ASP A 915 21.28 60.44 -5.37
N GLN A 916 21.88 61.57 -5.02
CA GLN A 916 22.29 61.86 -3.63
C GLN A 916 21.11 61.85 -2.64
N LYS A 917 19.92 62.34 -3.03
CA LYS A 917 18.74 62.36 -2.16
C LYS A 917 18.27 60.92 -1.88
N THR A 918 18.29 60.06 -2.90
CA THR A 918 17.99 58.63 -2.77
C THR A 918 19.02 57.89 -1.91
N LEU A 919 20.31 58.21 -2.03
CA LEU A 919 21.36 57.65 -1.16
C LEU A 919 21.21 58.06 0.31
N GLU A 920 20.81 59.30 0.57
CA GLU A 920 20.54 59.80 1.94
C GLU A 920 19.31 59.12 2.56
N ALA A 921 18.23 58.93 1.79
CA ALA A 921 17.06 58.18 2.21
C ALA A 921 17.38 56.70 2.49
N TRP A 922 18.14 56.04 1.60
CA TRP A 922 18.58 54.66 1.76
C TRP A 922 19.35 54.45 3.07
N LYS A 923 20.35 55.29 3.36
CA LYS A 923 21.15 55.20 4.60
C LYS A 923 20.28 55.31 5.85
N LYS A 924 19.34 56.26 5.87
CA LYS A 924 18.41 56.44 6.99
C LYS A 924 17.50 55.21 7.19
N LEU A 925 17.09 54.53 6.12
CA LEU A 925 16.28 53.31 6.22
C LEU A 925 17.07 52.10 6.73
N LEU A 926 18.36 51.98 6.38
CA LEU A 926 19.25 50.98 6.98
C LEU A 926 19.38 51.20 8.50
N GLU A 927 19.61 52.46 8.93
CA GLU A 927 19.71 52.82 10.35
C GLU A 927 18.42 52.52 11.13
N LEU A 928 17.25 52.87 10.58
CA LEU A 928 15.95 52.60 11.21
C LEU A 928 15.61 51.11 11.29
N GLY A 929 16.03 50.31 10.30
CA GLY A 929 15.80 48.87 10.28
C GLY A 929 16.84 48.04 11.03
N GLY A 930 17.96 48.64 11.46
CA GLY A 930 19.08 47.90 12.05
C GLY A 930 19.87 47.05 11.04
N TYR A 931 19.85 47.44 9.76
CA TYR A 931 20.49 46.71 8.66
C TYR A 931 21.85 47.31 8.29
N SER A 932 22.70 46.53 7.62
CA SER A 932 23.93 47.06 7.01
C SER A 932 24.07 46.65 5.54
N SER A 933 24.55 47.55 4.69
CA SER A 933 24.73 47.27 3.26
C SER A 933 25.87 46.26 3.04
N ILE A 934 25.61 45.20 2.27
CA ILE A 934 26.62 44.23 1.82
C ILE A 934 27.29 44.74 0.53
N ALA A 935 26.53 45.39 -0.35
CA ALA A 935 27.00 46.09 -1.54
C ALA A 935 26.43 47.53 -1.57
N SER A 936 27.02 48.40 -2.39
CA SER A 936 26.44 49.70 -2.71
C SER A 936 25.12 49.53 -3.47
N PRO A 937 24.08 50.34 -3.20
CA PRO A 937 22.84 50.29 -3.96
C PRO A 937 23.08 50.75 -5.41
N VAL A 938 22.38 50.14 -6.36
CA VAL A 938 22.48 50.41 -7.79
C VAL A 938 21.11 50.81 -8.34
N ALA A 939 21.04 51.98 -8.96
CA ALA A 939 19.89 52.41 -9.74
C ALA A 939 19.89 51.68 -11.09
N PHE A 940 18.76 51.07 -11.44
CA PHE A 940 18.53 50.39 -12.71
C PHE A 940 17.21 50.88 -13.32
N GLN A 941 17.29 51.44 -14.53
CA GLN A 941 16.14 52.01 -15.24
C GLN A 941 16.16 51.67 -16.73
N ILE A 942 15.03 51.18 -17.24
CA ILE A 942 14.78 50.93 -18.65
C ILE A 942 13.67 51.88 -19.12
N GLU A 943 13.97 52.60 -20.20
CA GLU A 943 13.07 53.55 -20.84
C GLU A 943 12.84 53.15 -22.29
N SER A 944 11.61 53.29 -22.79
CA SER A 944 11.31 53.18 -24.22
C SER A 944 11.14 54.56 -24.85
N LYS A 945 11.57 54.70 -26.09
CA LYS A 945 11.42 55.94 -26.87
C LYS A 945 9.97 56.12 -27.33
N GLN A 946 9.43 57.31 -27.12
CA GLN A 946 8.06 57.66 -27.52
C GLN A 946 8.03 58.36 -28.89
N SER A 947 6.82 58.55 -29.43
CA SER A 947 6.59 59.11 -30.77
C SER A 947 7.01 60.58 -30.91
N ASP A 948 7.14 61.31 -29.80
CA ASP A 948 7.66 62.68 -29.74
C ASP A 948 9.21 62.73 -29.64
N GLY A 949 9.88 61.58 -29.57
CA GLY A 949 11.32 61.46 -29.41
C GLY A 949 11.82 61.52 -27.97
N SER A 950 10.94 61.71 -26.98
CA SER A 950 11.26 61.57 -25.56
C SER A 950 11.47 60.09 -25.19
N TYR A 951 11.98 59.85 -23.99
CA TYR A 951 12.05 58.51 -23.39
C TYR A 951 11.18 58.51 -22.14
N ALA A 952 10.46 57.40 -21.93
CA ALA A 952 9.61 57.20 -20.77
C ALA A 952 9.85 55.80 -20.19
N GLU A 953 9.77 55.70 -18.87
CA GLU A 953 10.00 54.47 -18.11
C GLU A 953 9.09 53.33 -18.59
N ILE A 954 9.64 52.12 -18.72
CA ILE A 954 8.85 50.91 -18.95
C ILE A 954 8.35 50.42 -17.60
N GLU A 955 7.03 50.35 -17.42
CA GLU A 955 6.39 49.90 -16.17
C GLU A 955 5.88 48.45 -16.25
N ASN A 956 5.55 47.97 -17.45
CA ASN A 956 5.06 46.60 -17.69
C ASN A 956 6.10 45.76 -18.44
N PHE A 957 6.52 44.66 -17.82
CA PHE A 957 7.55 43.73 -18.32
C PHE A 957 6.97 42.37 -18.76
N ASN A 958 5.68 42.35 -19.15
CA ASN A 958 4.94 41.17 -19.60
C ASN A 958 4.97 40.00 -18.60
N ASN A 959 4.90 40.31 -17.30
CA ASN A 959 5.02 39.37 -16.17
C ASN A 959 6.32 38.54 -16.16
N ARG A 960 7.41 39.02 -16.76
CA ARG A 960 8.72 38.35 -16.74
C ARG A 960 9.65 38.99 -15.72
N PHE A 961 10.26 38.17 -14.86
CA PHE A 961 11.31 38.62 -13.95
C PHE A 961 12.59 39.00 -14.72
N LEU A 962 13.22 40.10 -14.32
CA LEU A 962 14.57 40.48 -14.71
C LEU A 962 15.53 40.02 -13.61
N SER A 963 16.74 39.61 -14.00
CA SER A 963 17.81 39.26 -13.08
C SER A 963 18.74 40.45 -12.85
N HIS A 964 19.04 40.73 -11.59
CA HIS A 964 19.97 41.78 -11.17
C HIS A 964 21.05 41.10 -10.32
N LEU A 965 22.16 40.72 -10.95
CA LEU A 965 23.22 39.90 -10.38
C LEU A 965 24.35 40.77 -9.81
N PHE A 966 24.69 40.55 -8.54
CA PHE A 966 25.81 41.21 -7.85
C PHE A 966 26.89 40.18 -7.52
N LYS A 967 28.15 40.52 -7.81
CA LYS A 967 29.32 39.74 -7.39
C LYS A 967 29.83 40.25 -6.05
N LEU A 968 29.82 39.38 -5.04
CA LEU A 968 30.13 39.68 -3.65
C LEU A 968 31.39 38.96 -3.18
N LYS A 969 32.10 39.52 -2.20
CA LYS A 969 33.22 38.83 -1.53
C LYS A 969 32.66 37.79 -0.55
N ALA A 970 33.12 36.54 -0.65
CA ALA A 970 32.63 35.46 0.23
C ALA A 970 33.04 35.64 1.71
N SER A 971 34.17 36.31 1.98
CA SER A 971 34.74 36.42 3.33
C SER A 971 33.84 37.21 4.28
N GLY A 972 33.13 36.50 5.17
CA GLY A 972 32.24 37.09 6.18
C GLY A 972 30.80 37.33 5.72
N LEU A 973 30.42 36.87 4.53
CA LEU A 973 29.04 36.86 4.05
C LEU A 973 28.30 35.64 4.62
N ASP A 974 27.24 35.89 5.40
CA ASP A 974 26.28 34.86 5.78
C ASP A 974 25.05 35.00 4.87
N GLN A 975 24.91 34.07 3.92
CA GLN A 975 23.83 34.04 2.93
C GLN A 975 22.45 33.80 3.58
N SER A 976 22.41 33.17 4.76
CA SER A 976 21.15 32.94 5.51
C SER A 976 20.64 34.18 6.25
N HIS A 977 21.51 35.19 6.42
CA HIS A 977 21.24 36.48 7.05
C HIS A 977 21.44 37.65 6.07
N ALA A 978 21.11 37.43 4.79
CA ALA A 978 21.18 38.44 3.73
C ALA A 978 19.85 38.53 2.98
N ALA A 979 19.40 39.76 2.72
CA ALA A 979 18.19 40.06 1.95
C ALA A 979 18.54 40.89 0.70
N GLY A 980 17.95 40.51 -0.43
CA GLY A 980 17.81 41.40 -1.58
C GLY A 980 16.69 42.39 -1.29
N VAL A 981 16.93 43.68 -1.51
CA VAL A 981 15.95 44.75 -1.25
C VAL A 981 15.90 45.76 -2.38
N VAL A 982 14.75 46.41 -2.50
CA VAL A 982 14.52 47.58 -3.36
C VAL A 982 14.00 48.75 -2.55
N TYR A 983 14.37 49.97 -2.96
CA TYR A 983 13.82 51.19 -2.39
C TYR A 983 12.54 51.61 -3.13
N VAL A 984 11.51 51.93 -2.36
CA VAL A 984 10.22 52.44 -2.84
C VAL A 984 10.12 53.92 -2.47
N PRO A 985 10.34 54.87 -3.40
CA PRO A 985 10.32 56.30 -3.10
C PRO A 985 8.99 56.82 -2.55
N GLU A 986 7.88 56.18 -2.91
CA GLU A 986 6.52 56.65 -2.65
C GLU A 986 6.06 56.38 -1.22
N SER A 987 6.41 55.21 -0.67
CA SER A 987 6.25 54.87 0.75
C SER A 987 7.49 55.19 1.59
N ASN A 988 8.62 55.55 0.97
CA ASN A 988 9.92 55.74 1.59
C ASN A 988 10.29 54.53 2.49
N GLU A 989 10.31 53.34 1.89
CA GLU A 989 10.63 52.08 2.58
C GLU A 989 11.60 51.22 1.75
N LEU A 990 12.25 50.25 2.42
CA LEU A 990 12.96 49.16 1.76
C LEU A 990 12.06 47.93 1.75
N ARG A 991 11.77 47.37 0.56
CA ARG A 991 10.99 46.14 0.41
C ARG A 991 11.87 44.96 0.00
N PRO A 992 11.57 43.73 0.48
CA PRO A 992 12.27 42.53 0.02
C PRO A 992 12.04 42.29 -1.47
N VAL A 993 13.02 41.66 -2.12
CA VAL A 993 12.86 40.98 -3.41
C VAL A 993 13.46 39.58 -3.32
N PRO A 994 12.92 38.61 -4.07
CA PRO A 994 13.51 37.28 -4.14
C PRO A 994 14.99 37.35 -4.56
N VAL A 995 15.83 36.61 -3.83
CA VAL A 995 17.28 36.59 -4.00
C VAL A 995 17.81 35.16 -3.99
N LEU A 996 18.70 34.84 -4.92
CA LEU A 996 19.40 33.55 -4.99
C LEU A 996 20.88 33.79 -4.74
N PHE A 997 21.53 32.95 -3.94
CA PHE A 997 22.97 33.01 -3.70
C PHE A 997 23.67 31.79 -4.32
N ALA A 998 24.83 31.99 -4.93
CA ALA A 998 25.66 30.89 -5.44
C ALA A 998 27.14 31.17 -5.21
N ASP A 999 27.86 30.19 -4.65
CA ASP A 999 29.31 30.27 -4.51
C ASP A 999 29.98 30.08 -5.88
N ASN A 1000 30.82 31.03 -6.27
CA ASN A 1000 31.60 30.98 -7.49
C ASN A 1000 32.95 30.26 -7.23
N SER A 1001 33.46 29.59 -8.26
CA SER A 1001 34.74 28.87 -8.20
C SER A 1001 35.98 29.76 -7.98
N ASP A 1002 35.84 31.08 -8.11
CA ASP A 1002 36.88 32.07 -7.83
C ASP A 1002 36.88 32.59 -6.38
N GLY A 1003 36.04 32.03 -5.49
CA GLY A 1003 35.92 32.43 -4.09
C GLY A 1003 35.07 33.69 -3.86
N THR A 1004 34.26 34.08 -4.85
CA THR A 1004 33.21 35.10 -4.70
C THR A 1004 31.84 34.46 -4.56
N VAL A 1005 30.81 35.24 -4.21
CA VAL A 1005 29.41 34.79 -4.15
C VAL A 1005 28.61 35.64 -5.14
N SER A 1006 27.90 34.99 -6.05
CA SER A 1006 26.86 35.60 -6.87
C SER A 1006 25.60 35.78 -6.03
N ALA A 1007 24.97 36.95 -6.12
CA ALA A 1007 23.66 37.22 -5.54
C ALA A 1007 22.71 37.77 -6.61
N GLU A 1008 21.72 36.98 -7.01
CA GLU A 1008 20.79 37.29 -8.10
C GLU A 1008 19.44 37.76 -7.55
N LEU A 1009 19.09 39.02 -7.77
CA LEU A 1009 17.80 39.58 -7.36
C LEU A 1009 16.80 39.49 -8.52
N LYS A 1010 15.70 38.75 -8.31
CA LYS A 1010 14.65 38.54 -9.31
C LYS A 1010 13.51 39.54 -9.06
N ARG A 1011 13.30 40.49 -9.98
CA ARG A 1011 12.15 41.43 -9.89
C ARG A 1011 11.70 41.89 -11.28
N GLN A 1012 10.41 42.22 -11.41
CA GLN A 1012 9.86 42.90 -12.58
C GLN A 1012 10.09 44.43 -12.46
N GLY A 1013 10.98 44.97 -13.29
CA GLY A 1013 11.09 46.40 -13.59
C GLY A 1013 12.09 47.26 -12.79
N ASN A 1014 11.97 48.57 -12.94
CA ASN A 1014 12.99 49.53 -12.50
C ASN A 1014 12.96 49.75 -10.99
N SER A 1015 14.12 50.02 -10.39
CA SER A 1015 14.25 50.43 -9.00
C SER A 1015 15.70 50.82 -8.65
N VAL A 1016 15.92 51.16 -7.38
CA VAL A 1016 17.24 51.09 -6.75
C VAL A 1016 17.34 49.78 -6.00
N TYR A 1017 18.22 48.90 -6.46
CA TYR A 1017 18.47 47.56 -5.93
C TYR A 1017 19.64 47.57 -4.96
N GLY A 1018 19.58 46.75 -3.92
CA GLY A 1018 20.69 46.55 -3.00
C GLY A 1018 20.58 45.26 -2.21
N ILE A 1019 21.67 44.93 -1.51
CA ILE A 1019 21.77 43.71 -0.70
C ILE A 1019 22.16 44.13 0.71
N VAL A 1020 21.37 43.71 1.68
CA VAL A 1020 21.52 44.09 3.09
C VAL A 1020 21.73 42.88 3.96
N LYS A 1021 22.58 43.01 4.98
CA LYS A 1021 22.71 42.05 6.06
C LYS A 1021 21.63 42.32 7.09
N THR A 1022 20.93 41.27 7.47
CA THR A 1022 19.94 41.24 8.55
C THR A 1022 20.50 40.48 9.75
N SER A 1023 19.79 40.47 10.87
CA SER A 1023 20.11 39.64 12.03
C SER A 1023 18.84 39.37 12.80
N VAL A 1024 18.29 38.15 12.62
CA VAL A 1024 17.03 37.74 13.21
C VAL A 1024 17.27 36.49 14.04
N SER A 1025 16.74 36.48 15.26
CA SER A 1025 16.69 35.29 16.11
C SER A 1025 15.44 35.33 16.98
N TYR A 1026 14.89 34.15 17.25
CA TYR A 1026 13.64 33.99 17.97
C TYR A 1026 13.82 33.20 19.26
N THR A 1027 13.05 33.58 20.28
CA THR A 1027 13.09 32.99 21.63
C THR A 1027 11.84 32.16 21.94
N ASP A 1028 10.78 32.28 21.12
CA ASP A 1028 9.62 31.39 21.19
C ASP A 1028 9.93 30.00 20.61
N ALA A 1029 9.24 28.99 21.15
CA ALA A 1029 9.43 27.59 20.79
C ALA A 1029 8.81 27.29 19.41
N LEU A 1030 9.57 27.60 18.34
CA LEU A 1030 9.21 27.23 16.98
C LEU A 1030 9.32 25.70 16.78
N PRO A 1031 8.34 25.05 16.11
CA PRO A 1031 8.46 23.65 15.73
C PRO A 1031 9.68 23.40 14.85
N VAL A 1032 10.36 22.26 15.05
CA VAL A 1032 11.58 21.89 14.31
C VAL A 1032 11.38 21.93 12.79
N TRP A 1033 10.20 21.51 12.31
CA TRP A 1033 9.83 21.55 10.89
C TRP A 1033 9.66 22.96 10.31
N ALA A 1034 9.41 23.97 11.14
CA ALA A 1034 9.17 25.35 10.71
C ALA A 1034 10.40 26.25 10.87
N LYS A 1035 11.26 25.97 11.86
CA LYS A 1035 12.30 26.88 12.33
C LYS A 1035 13.17 27.45 11.21
N LYS A 1036 13.78 26.59 10.38
CA LYS A 1036 14.69 27.00 9.28
C LYS A 1036 14.01 27.97 8.30
N ASP A 1037 12.77 27.68 7.91
CA ASP A 1037 12.04 28.48 6.93
C ASP A 1037 11.51 29.79 7.52
N VAL A 1038 11.13 29.80 8.81
CA VAL A 1038 10.76 31.01 9.53
C VAL A 1038 11.96 31.95 9.69
N GLU A 1039 13.11 31.43 10.11
CA GLU A 1039 14.36 32.20 10.23
C GLU A 1039 14.80 32.72 8.86
N ALA A 1040 14.79 31.90 7.81
CA ALA A 1040 15.13 32.33 6.46
C ALA A 1040 14.17 33.40 5.90
N ALA A 1041 12.86 33.25 6.07
CA ALA A 1041 11.87 34.22 5.59
C ALA A 1041 12.02 35.57 6.31
N ALA A 1042 12.25 35.55 7.62
CA ALA A 1042 12.43 36.77 8.39
C ALA A 1042 13.76 37.47 8.10
N SER A 1043 14.86 36.70 7.99
CA SER A 1043 16.16 37.22 7.54
C SER A 1043 16.12 37.79 6.13
N ARG A 1044 15.22 37.31 5.26
CA ARG A 1044 14.94 37.85 3.92
C ARG A 1044 13.88 38.97 3.91
N LEU A 1045 13.43 39.45 5.08
CA LEU A 1045 12.42 40.51 5.28
C LEU A 1045 11.02 40.20 4.69
N VAL A 1046 10.74 38.92 4.39
CA VAL A 1046 9.46 38.46 3.81
C VAL A 1046 8.34 38.43 4.86
N VAL A 1047 8.69 38.11 6.11
CA VAL A 1047 7.75 38.02 7.23
C VAL A 1047 8.31 38.76 8.45
N GLU A 1048 7.44 39.47 9.16
CA GLU A 1048 7.79 40.22 10.38
C GLU A 1048 7.43 39.42 11.64
N ALA A 1049 8.15 39.68 12.74
CA ALA A 1049 7.86 39.09 14.05
C ALA A 1049 6.59 39.73 14.67
N ASP A 1050 5.83 38.98 15.48
CA ASP A 1050 4.70 39.59 16.21
C ASP A 1050 5.19 40.56 17.31
N SER A 1051 6.40 40.34 17.86
CA SER A 1051 7.12 41.31 18.70
C SER A 1051 8.63 41.00 18.76
N VAL A 1052 9.42 41.87 19.42
CA VAL A 1052 10.89 41.70 19.53
C VAL A 1052 11.23 40.34 20.16
N GLY A 1053 11.89 39.48 19.40
CA GLY A 1053 12.32 38.14 19.84
C GLY A 1053 11.22 37.07 19.87
N LEU A 1054 9.99 37.36 19.45
CA LEU A 1054 8.87 36.41 19.41
C LEU A 1054 8.19 36.40 18.04
N PHE A 1055 8.27 35.28 17.31
CA PHE A 1055 7.69 35.17 15.98
C PHE A 1055 6.15 35.05 16.00
N GLY A 1056 5.59 34.30 16.96
CA GLY A 1056 4.14 34.07 17.06
C GLY A 1056 3.62 32.92 16.18
N GLY A 1057 4.45 31.89 15.96
CA GLY A 1057 4.26 30.90 14.89
C GLY A 1057 2.94 30.09 14.88
N SER A 1058 2.31 29.91 16.03
CA SER A 1058 1.05 29.16 16.19
C SER A 1058 -0.21 29.97 15.89
N ARG A 1059 -0.12 31.31 15.77
CA ARG A 1059 -1.27 32.19 15.52
C ARG A 1059 -1.84 31.96 14.11
N GLU A 1060 -3.16 31.94 13.99
CA GLU A 1060 -3.84 31.92 12.68
C GLU A 1060 -3.63 33.25 11.93
N LEU A 1061 -3.41 33.18 10.61
CA LEU A 1061 -3.30 34.38 9.78
C LEU A 1061 -4.64 34.83 9.18
N THR A 1062 -4.81 36.14 9.14
CA THR A 1062 -5.89 36.82 8.45
C THR A 1062 -5.63 36.89 6.94
N ARG A 1063 -6.69 37.15 6.14
CA ARG A 1063 -6.58 37.33 4.68
C ARG A 1063 -5.67 38.51 4.30
N ALA A 1064 -5.64 39.58 5.10
CA ALA A 1064 -4.75 40.72 4.91
C ALA A 1064 -3.26 40.32 5.07
N GLU A 1065 -2.93 39.61 6.15
CA GLU A 1065 -1.56 39.14 6.41
C GLU A 1065 -1.08 38.14 5.35
N VAL A 1066 -1.94 37.22 4.91
CA VAL A 1066 -1.62 36.27 3.83
C VAL A 1066 -1.34 36.97 2.50
N ALA A 1067 -2.10 38.01 2.16
CA ALA A 1067 -1.85 38.80 0.95
C ALA A 1067 -0.52 39.56 1.02
N SER A 1068 -0.23 40.21 2.16
CA SER A 1068 1.04 40.91 2.41
C SER A 1068 2.25 39.98 2.35
N LEU A 1069 2.16 38.80 3.00
CA LEU A 1069 3.21 37.79 3.00
C LEU A 1069 3.61 37.36 1.58
N ILE A 1070 2.63 37.08 0.70
CA ILE A 1070 2.90 36.63 -0.67
C ILE A 1070 3.42 37.79 -1.56
N VAL A 1071 2.86 39.00 -1.42
CA VAL A 1071 3.33 40.20 -2.16
C VAL A 1071 4.79 40.51 -1.84
N ARG A 1072 5.16 40.48 -0.55
CA ARG A 1072 6.54 40.65 -0.09
C ARG A 1072 7.45 39.52 -0.56
N ALA A 1073 7.01 38.27 -0.47
CA ALA A 1073 7.77 37.10 -0.93
C ALA A 1073 8.14 37.17 -2.42
N LEU A 1074 7.22 37.64 -3.26
CA LEU A 1074 7.41 37.75 -4.71
C LEU A 1074 8.06 39.07 -5.17
N GLY A 1075 8.37 39.99 -4.24
CA GLY A 1075 8.97 41.29 -4.57
C GLY A 1075 8.04 42.25 -5.33
N ILE A 1076 6.73 42.07 -5.18
CA ILE A 1076 5.69 42.89 -5.82
C ILE A 1076 5.60 44.22 -5.05
N LEU A 1077 5.64 45.34 -5.77
CA LEU A 1077 5.55 46.68 -5.18
C LEU A 1077 4.14 47.28 -5.37
N PRO A 1078 3.66 48.12 -4.43
CA PRO A 1078 2.50 48.98 -4.65
C PRO A 1078 2.77 50.03 -5.74
N GLU A 1079 1.72 50.49 -6.43
CA GLU A 1079 1.83 51.43 -7.54
C GLU A 1079 2.25 52.86 -7.13
N LYS A 1080 2.87 53.55 -8.11
CA LYS A 1080 3.22 54.97 -8.01
C LYS A 1080 1.98 55.85 -8.24
N SER A 1081 1.33 56.24 -7.15
CA SER A 1081 0.30 57.30 -7.01
C SER A 1081 -1.20 56.94 -7.08
N ALA A 1082 -1.95 57.47 -6.10
CA ALA A 1082 -3.35 57.93 -6.08
C ALA A 1082 -4.53 57.05 -6.57
N THR A 1083 -4.38 56.08 -7.46
CA THR A 1083 -5.50 55.25 -7.99
C THR A 1083 -5.94 54.12 -7.04
N ALA A 1084 -5.20 53.89 -5.95
CA ALA A 1084 -5.51 52.87 -4.94
C ALA A 1084 -6.95 52.96 -4.39
N ALA A 1085 -7.57 54.15 -4.38
CA ALA A 1085 -8.95 54.35 -3.95
C ALA A 1085 -10.00 53.80 -4.96
N GLU A 1086 -9.68 53.72 -6.26
CA GLU A 1086 -10.55 53.15 -7.28
C GLU A 1086 -10.37 51.63 -7.42
N THR A 1087 -9.20 51.11 -7.02
CA THR A 1087 -8.88 49.67 -7.07
C THR A 1087 -9.04 48.94 -5.73
N ALA A 1088 -9.25 49.63 -4.61
CA ALA A 1088 -9.49 49.03 -3.29
C ALA A 1088 -10.74 48.11 -3.24
N PHE A 1089 -10.77 47.26 -2.21
CA PHE A 1089 -12.00 46.59 -1.78
C PHE A 1089 -12.71 47.46 -0.74
N LYS A 1090 -14.06 47.45 -0.73
CA LYS A 1090 -14.92 48.37 0.03
C LYS A 1090 -14.77 48.30 1.55
N ASP A 1091 -14.22 47.20 2.04
CA ASP A 1091 -14.02 46.83 3.43
C ASP A 1091 -12.54 46.83 3.87
N VAL A 1092 -11.64 47.26 2.99
CA VAL A 1092 -10.23 47.48 3.32
C VAL A 1092 -10.05 48.96 3.65
N ASP A 1093 -9.78 49.25 4.93
CA ASP A 1093 -9.46 50.60 5.39
C ASP A 1093 -8.19 51.10 4.69
N ALA A 1094 -8.27 52.27 4.04
CA ALA A 1094 -7.15 52.92 3.39
C ALA A 1094 -6.02 53.33 4.36
N GLY A 1095 -6.31 53.44 5.66
CA GLY A 1095 -5.31 53.65 6.72
C GLY A 1095 -4.64 52.36 7.22
N SER A 1096 -5.06 51.18 6.74
CA SER A 1096 -4.49 49.89 7.15
C SER A 1096 -3.08 49.70 6.61
N ALA A 1097 -2.18 49.17 7.45
CA ALA A 1097 -0.81 48.78 7.06
C ALA A 1097 -0.77 47.77 5.89
N PHE A 1098 -1.86 47.03 5.67
CA PHE A 1098 -1.97 46.04 4.59
C PHE A 1098 -2.66 46.57 3.32
N ALA A 1099 -3.19 47.81 3.31
CA ALA A 1099 -4.01 48.31 2.20
C ALA A 1099 -3.26 48.33 0.86
N ALA A 1100 -2.01 48.82 0.87
CA ALA A 1100 -1.14 48.86 -0.30
C ALA A 1100 -0.80 47.46 -0.82
N ASP A 1101 -0.54 46.51 0.07
CA ASP A 1101 -0.21 45.13 -0.27
C ASP A 1101 -1.43 44.37 -0.82
N ILE A 1102 -2.63 44.58 -0.27
CA ILE A 1102 -3.88 44.00 -0.78
C ILE A 1102 -4.20 44.54 -2.17
N ALA A 1103 -3.96 45.83 -2.43
CA ALA A 1103 -4.12 46.43 -3.76
C ALA A 1103 -3.14 45.80 -4.78
N ALA A 1104 -1.86 45.67 -4.41
CA ALA A 1104 -0.84 45.02 -5.23
C ALA A 1104 -1.18 43.54 -5.50
N ALA A 1105 -1.63 42.79 -4.49
CA ALA A 1105 -2.06 41.40 -4.63
C ALA A 1105 -3.28 41.25 -5.57
N LYS A 1106 -4.21 42.22 -5.55
CA LYS A 1106 -5.36 42.26 -6.45
C LYS A 1106 -4.94 42.52 -7.89
N GLN A 1107 -4.06 43.47 -8.11
CA GLN A 1107 -3.55 43.83 -9.44
C GLN A 1107 -2.74 42.69 -10.06
N ALA A 1108 -1.90 42.02 -9.27
CA ALA A 1108 -1.17 40.82 -9.69
C ALA A 1108 -2.07 39.57 -9.88
N GLY A 1109 -3.40 39.69 -9.69
CA GLY A 1109 -4.36 38.60 -9.86
C GLY A 1109 -4.37 37.54 -8.74
N LEU A 1110 -3.54 37.71 -7.71
CA LEU A 1110 -3.38 36.78 -6.59
C LEU A 1110 -4.68 36.70 -5.75
N VAL A 1111 -5.38 37.81 -5.57
CA VAL A 1111 -6.65 37.86 -4.80
C VAL A 1111 -7.77 38.58 -5.56
N ASN A 1112 -8.97 37.97 -5.59
CA ASN A 1112 -10.15 38.52 -6.28
C ASN A 1112 -11.24 39.04 -5.32
N GLY A 1113 -11.01 38.95 -4.00
CA GLY A 1113 -12.01 39.22 -2.97
C GLY A 1113 -13.02 38.08 -2.77
N ARG A 1114 -14.10 38.34 -2.01
CA ARG A 1114 -15.23 37.42 -1.76
C ARG A 1114 -16.50 37.76 -2.59
N GLY A 1115 -16.36 38.65 -3.57
CA GLY A 1115 -17.46 39.14 -4.41
C GLY A 1115 -17.99 40.51 -3.97
N ASN A 1116 -18.84 41.14 -4.80
CA ASN A 1116 -19.48 42.45 -4.57
C ASN A 1116 -18.54 43.62 -4.21
N GLY A 1117 -17.23 43.47 -4.40
CA GLY A 1117 -16.20 44.43 -4.04
C GLY A 1117 -15.66 44.30 -2.61
N PHE A 1118 -15.92 43.20 -1.89
CA PHE A 1118 -15.42 42.93 -0.54
C PHE A 1118 -14.21 41.98 -0.56
N PHE A 1119 -13.28 42.14 0.39
CA PHE A 1119 -12.08 41.32 0.57
C PHE A 1119 -12.15 40.41 1.80
N ASP A 1120 -12.80 40.90 2.87
CA ASP A 1120 -12.82 40.36 4.23
C ASP A 1120 -11.41 40.30 4.87
N PRO A 1121 -10.76 41.45 5.14
CA PRO A 1121 -9.35 41.49 5.52
C PRO A 1121 -9.03 40.75 6.82
N ASN A 1122 -9.98 40.71 7.76
CA ASN A 1122 -9.77 40.18 9.12
C ASN A 1122 -10.15 38.69 9.27
N ALA A 1123 -10.74 38.05 8.24
CA ALA A 1123 -11.11 36.64 8.36
C ALA A 1123 -9.90 35.70 8.31
N ALA A 1124 -9.92 34.65 9.13
CA ALA A 1124 -8.90 33.60 9.14
C ALA A 1124 -8.98 32.70 7.90
N VAL A 1125 -7.82 32.44 7.28
CA VAL A 1125 -7.70 31.72 6.00
C VAL A 1125 -7.69 30.20 6.22
N THR A 1126 -8.47 29.43 5.45
CA THR A 1126 -8.38 27.96 5.45
C THR A 1126 -7.17 27.45 4.63
N ARG A 1127 -6.76 26.20 4.83
CA ARG A 1127 -5.72 25.57 4.01
C ARG A 1127 -6.09 25.53 2.52
N GLU A 1128 -7.37 25.30 2.20
CA GLU A 1128 -7.85 25.37 0.81
C GLU A 1128 -7.93 26.79 0.23
N ASP A 1129 -8.37 27.80 1.00
CA ASP A 1129 -8.33 29.22 0.60
C ASP A 1129 -6.88 29.63 0.26
N PHE A 1130 -5.94 29.24 1.12
CA PHE A 1130 -4.52 29.56 0.96
C PHE A 1130 -3.88 28.82 -0.21
N ALA A 1131 -4.25 27.56 -0.44
CA ALA A 1131 -3.84 26.78 -1.60
C ALA A 1131 -4.21 27.48 -2.93
N VAL A 1132 -5.41 28.09 -3.02
CA VAL A 1132 -5.82 28.86 -4.21
C VAL A 1132 -4.94 30.09 -4.44
N ILE A 1133 -4.53 30.80 -3.38
CA ILE A 1133 -3.66 31.98 -3.51
C ILE A 1133 -2.22 31.55 -3.87
N LEU A 1134 -1.70 30.45 -3.29
CA LEU A 1134 -0.40 29.88 -3.65
C LEU A 1134 -0.36 29.36 -5.10
N ALA A 1135 -1.42 28.69 -5.58
CA ALA A 1135 -1.49 28.25 -6.97
C ALA A 1135 -1.50 29.42 -7.97
N LYS A 1136 -2.07 30.57 -7.59
CA LYS A 1136 -1.97 31.81 -8.37
C LYS A 1136 -0.59 32.46 -8.29
N ALA A 1137 0.11 32.34 -7.15
CA ALA A 1137 1.50 32.78 -7.02
C ALA A 1137 2.45 31.95 -7.90
N LEU A 1138 2.22 30.64 -8.05
CA LEU A 1138 2.91 29.80 -9.05
C LEU A 1138 2.68 30.31 -10.48
N ALA A 1139 1.41 30.57 -10.84
CA ALA A 1139 1.06 31.10 -12.15
C ALA A 1139 1.70 32.48 -12.43
N TYR A 1140 1.75 33.35 -11.42
CA TYR A 1140 2.43 34.65 -11.51
C TYR A 1140 3.95 34.51 -11.69
N ALA A 1141 4.56 33.46 -11.12
CA ALA A 1141 5.97 33.14 -11.32
C ALA A 1141 6.27 32.49 -12.70
N GLY A 1142 5.25 32.19 -13.50
CA GLY A 1142 5.39 31.61 -14.84
C GLY A 1142 5.23 30.09 -14.92
N GLU A 1143 4.87 29.43 -13.81
CA GLU A 1143 4.74 27.97 -13.77
C GLU A 1143 3.46 27.43 -14.42
N LYS A 1144 3.50 26.15 -14.79
CA LYS A 1144 2.32 25.42 -15.31
C LYS A 1144 1.30 25.18 -14.18
N THR A 1145 0.02 25.35 -14.50
CA THR A 1145 -1.09 25.26 -13.54
C THR A 1145 -1.97 24.02 -13.75
N VAL A 1146 -1.41 22.93 -14.30
CA VAL A 1146 -2.12 21.68 -14.61
C VAL A 1146 -1.45 20.55 -13.85
N ALA A 1147 -2.25 19.77 -13.12
CA ALA A 1147 -1.82 18.64 -12.30
C ALA A 1147 -2.85 17.50 -12.43
N ASP A 1148 -2.43 16.27 -12.11
CA ASP A 1148 -3.36 15.15 -12.02
C ASP A 1148 -4.19 15.22 -10.73
N SER A 1149 -5.52 15.25 -10.84
CA SER A 1149 -6.42 15.17 -9.68
C SER A 1149 -6.26 13.89 -8.87
N ALA A 1150 -5.78 12.79 -9.48
CA ALA A 1150 -5.56 11.51 -8.79
C ALA A 1150 -4.50 11.61 -7.67
N VAL A 1151 -3.62 12.63 -7.66
CA VAL A 1151 -2.68 12.86 -6.56
C VAL A 1151 -3.39 13.10 -5.21
N LEU A 1152 -4.67 13.49 -5.24
CA LEU A 1152 -5.49 13.67 -4.06
C LEU A 1152 -6.15 12.36 -3.57
N ASP A 1153 -6.12 11.28 -4.35
CA ASP A 1153 -6.87 10.05 -4.06
C ASP A 1153 -6.35 9.29 -2.83
N ARG A 1154 -5.07 9.48 -2.48
CA ARG A 1154 -4.47 8.97 -1.24
C ARG A 1154 -5.00 9.61 0.04
N PHE A 1155 -5.77 10.69 -0.06
CA PHE A 1155 -6.29 11.41 1.11
C PHE A 1155 -7.75 11.03 1.38
N THR A 1156 -7.99 10.45 2.56
CA THR A 1156 -9.31 10.01 3.03
C THR A 1156 -10.32 11.16 3.11
N ASP A 1157 -9.85 12.38 3.36
CA ASP A 1157 -10.68 13.59 3.44
C ASP A 1157 -10.72 14.42 2.14
N LYS A 1158 -10.32 13.85 0.98
CA LYS A 1158 -10.42 14.54 -0.33
C LYS A 1158 -11.84 15.02 -0.65
N ALA A 1159 -12.86 14.33 -0.16
CA ALA A 1159 -14.27 14.72 -0.30
C ALA A 1159 -14.64 16.02 0.45
N ALA A 1160 -13.83 16.47 1.41
CA ALA A 1160 -14.01 17.74 2.13
C ALA A 1160 -13.34 18.94 1.43
N VAL A 1161 -12.69 18.72 0.28
CA VAL A 1161 -12.09 19.76 -0.56
C VAL A 1161 -13.16 20.42 -1.42
N SER A 1162 -13.33 21.73 -1.27
CA SER A 1162 -14.25 22.50 -2.10
C SER A 1162 -13.86 22.46 -3.58
N THR A 1163 -14.85 22.35 -4.48
CA THR A 1163 -14.62 22.23 -5.95
C THR A 1163 -13.73 23.33 -6.52
N TYR A 1164 -13.81 24.57 -6.00
CA TYR A 1164 -12.98 25.70 -6.45
C TYR A 1164 -11.49 25.55 -6.11
N ALA A 1165 -11.14 24.70 -5.14
CA ALA A 1165 -9.78 24.52 -4.62
C ALA A 1165 -9.12 23.20 -5.05
N GLN A 1166 -9.87 22.26 -5.64
CA GLN A 1166 -9.36 20.91 -6.00
C GLN A 1166 -8.12 20.98 -6.90
N ALA A 1167 -8.17 21.74 -8.00
CA ALA A 1167 -7.02 21.89 -8.90
C ALA A 1167 -5.82 22.56 -8.21
N SER A 1168 -6.07 23.55 -7.35
CA SER A 1168 -5.01 24.25 -6.59
C SER A 1168 -4.36 23.36 -5.54
N LEU A 1169 -5.11 22.47 -4.89
CA LEU A 1169 -4.55 21.49 -3.97
C LEU A 1169 -3.81 20.38 -4.72
N ALA A 1170 -4.33 19.90 -5.86
CA ALA A 1170 -3.65 18.91 -6.69
C ALA A 1170 -2.25 19.39 -7.11
N ILE A 1171 -2.13 20.57 -7.73
CA ILE A 1171 -0.82 21.10 -8.16
C ILE A 1171 0.14 21.33 -6.99
N LEU A 1172 -0.33 21.84 -5.85
CA LEU A 1172 0.56 22.08 -4.69
C LEU A 1172 1.00 20.78 -4.00
N VAL A 1173 0.20 19.72 -4.05
CA VAL A 1173 0.55 18.38 -3.54
C VAL A 1173 1.52 17.68 -4.50
N GLU A 1174 1.25 17.74 -5.80
CA GLU A 1174 2.09 17.17 -6.87
C GLU A 1174 3.49 17.82 -6.86
N GLN A 1175 3.55 19.15 -6.72
CA GLN A 1175 4.80 19.93 -6.60
C GLN A 1175 5.46 19.83 -5.21
N GLY A 1176 4.90 19.08 -4.25
CA GLY A 1176 5.46 18.89 -2.89
C GLY A 1176 5.49 20.16 -2.00
N ILE A 1177 4.85 21.24 -2.45
CA ILE A 1177 4.72 22.49 -1.70
C ILE A 1177 3.82 22.24 -0.49
N LEU A 1178 2.59 21.76 -0.73
CA LEU A 1178 1.61 21.44 0.31
C LEU A 1178 1.57 19.94 0.56
N ASN A 1179 1.88 19.54 1.80
CA ASN A 1179 1.68 18.17 2.28
C ASN A 1179 0.38 18.06 3.08
N GLY A 1180 -0.11 16.82 3.21
CA GLY A 1180 -1.13 16.47 4.19
C GLY A 1180 -0.68 16.78 5.63
N VAL A 1181 -1.65 16.85 6.55
CA VAL A 1181 -1.39 16.91 8.00
C VAL A 1181 -1.03 15.53 8.57
N SER A 1182 -1.36 14.46 7.85
CA SER A 1182 -0.84 13.10 7.97
C SER A 1182 -0.57 12.54 6.56
N ALA A 1183 -0.13 11.28 6.45
CA ALA A 1183 0.07 10.61 5.16
C ALA A 1183 -1.22 10.51 4.32
N ASP A 1184 -2.37 10.45 4.99
CA ASP A 1184 -3.69 10.12 4.47
C ASP A 1184 -4.74 11.23 4.67
N LYS A 1185 -4.36 12.43 5.15
CA LYS A 1185 -5.30 13.53 5.43
C LYS A 1185 -4.77 14.91 5.05
N LEU A 1186 -5.56 15.73 4.36
CA LEU A 1186 -5.24 17.11 3.95
C LEU A 1186 -5.65 18.17 4.97
N ALA A 1187 -6.75 17.96 5.68
CA ALA A 1187 -7.48 18.94 6.49
C ALA A 1187 -7.75 20.28 5.75
N PRO A 1188 -8.46 20.27 4.60
CA PRO A 1188 -8.63 21.46 3.74
C PRO A 1188 -9.30 22.64 4.46
N GLN A 1189 -10.24 22.37 5.36
CA GLN A 1189 -11.00 23.38 6.09
C GLN A 1189 -10.28 23.96 7.33
N ALA A 1190 -9.16 23.37 7.76
CA ALA A 1190 -8.42 23.87 8.92
C ALA A 1190 -7.76 25.23 8.63
N LYS A 1191 -7.63 26.08 9.65
CA LYS A 1191 -7.03 27.41 9.52
C LYS A 1191 -5.51 27.33 9.44
N VAL A 1192 -4.90 28.20 8.64
CA VAL A 1192 -3.46 28.23 8.44
C VAL A 1192 -2.77 29.09 9.51
N THR A 1193 -1.78 28.51 10.19
CA THR A 1193 -0.96 29.25 11.17
C THR A 1193 0.16 30.02 10.48
N LYS A 1194 0.71 31.04 11.16
CA LYS A 1194 1.82 31.87 10.67
C LYS A 1194 3.04 31.05 10.26
N SER A 1195 3.43 30.03 11.04
CA SER A 1195 4.50 29.10 10.66
C SER A 1195 4.15 28.25 9.44
N GLN A 1196 2.93 27.73 9.33
CA GLN A 1196 2.51 26.96 8.16
C GLN A 1196 2.51 27.83 6.88
N ALA A 1197 1.97 29.04 6.96
CA ALA A 1197 1.94 29.97 5.84
C ALA A 1197 3.35 30.35 5.36
N THR A 1198 4.24 30.67 6.32
CA THR A 1198 5.64 31.02 6.03
C THR A 1198 6.39 29.87 5.35
N VAL A 1199 6.28 28.64 5.88
CA VAL A 1199 6.90 27.45 5.30
C VAL A 1199 6.41 27.18 3.87
N LEU A 1200 5.09 27.26 3.64
CA LEU A 1200 4.50 27.02 2.32
C LEU A 1200 4.92 28.09 1.31
N VAL A 1201 5.06 29.36 1.71
CA VAL A 1201 5.58 30.43 0.86
C VAL A 1201 7.07 30.23 0.55
N MET A 1202 7.91 29.89 1.53
CA MET A 1202 9.32 29.61 1.29
C MET A 1202 9.55 28.37 0.41
N LYS A 1203 8.71 27.34 0.55
CA LYS A 1203 8.67 26.20 -0.37
C LYS A 1203 8.28 26.62 -1.79
N LEU A 1204 7.24 27.46 -1.95
CA LEU A 1204 6.85 27.99 -3.25
C LEU A 1204 8.01 28.73 -3.90
N LEU A 1205 8.65 29.68 -3.20
CA LEU A 1205 9.78 30.45 -3.73
C LEU A 1205 10.93 29.55 -4.19
N ARG A 1206 11.25 28.47 -3.46
CA ARG A 1206 12.27 27.50 -3.90
C ARG A 1206 11.84 26.68 -5.10
N ASN A 1207 10.59 26.20 -5.12
CA ASN A 1207 10.04 25.44 -6.25
C ASN A 1207 10.10 26.23 -7.57
N VAL A 1208 9.82 27.54 -7.54
CA VAL A 1208 9.87 28.41 -8.73
C VAL A 1208 11.22 29.10 -8.97
N GLY A 1209 12.29 28.68 -8.28
CA GLY A 1209 13.62 29.25 -8.48
C GLY A 1209 13.75 30.75 -8.13
N LEU A 1210 13.00 31.22 -7.14
CA LEU A 1210 13.06 32.58 -6.58
C LEU A 1210 13.76 32.64 -5.19
N ALA A 1211 14.07 31.48 -4.60
CA ALA A 1211 14.91 31.36 -3.41
C ALA A 1211 15.71 30.05 -3.43
N ASN A 1212 16.78 29.99 -2.65
CA ASN A 1212 17.55 28.78 -2.34
C ASN A 1212 18.02 28.77 -0.88
#